data_AF-A0AAY4DJK9-F1
#
_entry.id   AF-A0AAY4DJK9-F1
#
_cell.length_a   1.000
_cell.length_b   1.000
_cell.length_c   1.000
_cell.angle_alpha   90.00
_cell.angle_beta   90.00
_cell.angle_gamma   90.00
#
_symmetry.space_group_name_H-M   'P 1'
#
loop_
_entity.id
_entity.type
_entity.pdbx_description
1 polymer ?
#
loop_
_entity_poly.entity_id
_entity_poly.type
_entity_poly.pdbx_seq_one_letter_code
_entity_poly.pdbx_strand_id
1 'polypeptide(L)'
;MFAKLKKKIAEEAESITSVGADSGDDFASDGSSSRGDDLSSQILRRNDQIRKLEAKLSDYAEQLRLLQKTKDKLEVALEKHQDSSMRKLQEQNEAYQSNRAKMAEGMALALDKKDQEWMEKMASLEQEKASLSARLAEMTEQSLSLFQKRDDLDELEGFQQQELAKVKHMLLRREEQLGQRERELQQKEGQLQTARSSLAEAQAKLHRLDGEHQENCRINEQLQAERDQSEQKVGELEARSRDLQELIQQVSEDFQQSQKKAQDLESSLNSLQTEHEELQLEHEQHKQKVCVFLFDSLTHTHTRTRHCHVRSSSRQAAVREEERECVLSELQEKVSSLERRLEGNLSQDEHLQELLKEKSSVEQRLEEVRVELLQERSSHADTVSSLEAQTSRLNGSVAELQMLLRHKDDSSKAYRERTDAQISSLEQQVDEFTRKLRSAERQLADSEAHVQTLQEGWVEERERLQQQVGSQRQRGLERCGQLEEQLGVLRRQRDAENAASQAALAELSSRQTVSVEIAKALEDTRRQKEELQIQVWAARGDVDQLKADAADREQVMSSLRQEVVSQTEQLDSCQSRVLDLEGELESLSEQLQTSEVCDEEQNGTVTVDDLDHLQKVNRDLELQLSDKNKTIKQLQQRLAELKRTLQKELKLKPESEADCRPQENRGERQDDRPNQDTAATAPGPGPVTPNTTVINSADLTDTREINFEYLKHVVLKFMSSREAEAYQLIRAVSVLLRFTREEEDLLKQTLEYKMSWFGSKPAPKGIARPSISGATDHWS
;
A
#
# COMPACT_ATOMS: atom_id res chain seq x y z
N MET A 1 -93.66 17.96 -43.24
CA MET A 1 -95.13 17.83 -43.20
C MET A 1 -95.80 17.75 -44.59
N PHE A 2 -95.32 18.45 -45.63
CA PHE A 2 -95.96 18.52 -46.96
C PHE A 2 -96.41 17.17 -47.60
N ALA A 3 -95.71 16.06 -47.35
CA ALA A 3 -96.13 14.73 -47.82
C ALA A 3 -97.53 14.30 -47.31
N LYS A 4 -97.94 14.72 -46.11
CA LYS A 4 -99.29 14.43 -45.57
C LYS A 4 -100.39 15.34 -46.14
N LEU A 5 -100.06 16.52 -46.68
CA LEU A 5 -101.04 17.34 -47.42
C LEU A 5 -101.29 16.78 -48.83
N LYS A 6 -100.22 16.40 -49.56
CA LYS A 6 -100.37 15.87 -50.93
C LYS A 6 -101.25 14.62 -51.01
N LYS A 7 -101.28 13.77 -49.99
CA LYS A 7 -102.21 12.63 -49.96
C LYS A 7 -103.68 13.05 -49.81
N LYS A 8 -103.98 14.03 -48.93
CA LYS A 8 -105.36 14.43 -48.64
C LYS A 8 -106.05 15.18 -49.79
N ILE A 9 -105.27 15.86 -50.64
CA ILE A 9 -105.79 16.57 -51.83
C ILE A 9 -106.16 15.59 -52.98
N ALA A 10 -105.61 14.37 -52.99
CA ALA A 10 -105.91 13.37 -54.01
C ALA A 10 -107.20 12.56 -53.73
N GLU A 11 -107.73 12.62 -52.52
CA GLU A 11 -108.87 11.79 -52.05
C GLU A 11 -110.20 12.56 -51.97
N GLU A 12 -110.22 13.86 -52.34
CA GLU A 12 -111.41 14.75 -52.29
C GLU A 12 -111.86 15.27 -53.68
N ALA A 13 -111.40 14.65 -54.78
CA ALA A 13 -111.62 15.11 -56.16
C ALA A 13 -112.69 14.34 -56.99
N GLU A 14 -113.38 13.36 -56.42
CA GLU A 14 -114.46 12.59 -57.09
C GLU A 14 -115.83 12.80 -56.41
N SER A 15 -116.49 13.94 -56.65
CA SER A 15 -117.89 14.12 -56.26
C SER A 15 -118.64 15.31 -56.90
N ILE A 16 -119.89 15.04 -57.29
CA ILE A 16 -121.06 15.95 -57.33
C ILE A 16 -121.17 16.98 -58.51
N THR A 17 -121.80 16.49 -59.59
CA THR A 17 -122.89 17.08 -60.41
C THR A 17 -122.85 18.50 -61.03
N SER A 18 -123.07 18.54 -62.35
CA SER A 18 -123.99 19.43 -63.10
C SER A 18 -124.21 18.78 -64.48
N VAL A 19 -125.39 18.45 -65.01
CA VAL A 19 -126.80 18.91 -64.90
C VAL A 19 -127.06 20.29 -65.49
N GLY A 20 -127.79 20.32 -66.63
CA GLY A 20 -128.57 21.49 -67.05
C GLY A 20 -128.36 22.01 -68.48
N ALA A 21 -128.75 21.26 -69.52
CA ALA A 21 -128.95 21.80 -70.87
C ALA A 21 -129.95 20.97 -71.69
N ASP A 22 -131.13 21.52 -71.99
CA ASP A 22 -131.86 21.49 -73.28
C ASP A 22 -133.29 22.04 -73.08
N SER A 23 -133.80 22.84 -74.02
CA SER A 23 -135.20 23.32 -74.14
C SER A 23 -135.38 24.17 -75.40
N GLY A 24 -135.59 23.54 -76.57
CA GLY A 24 -136.43 24.08 -77.64
C GLY A 24 -137.87 23.59 -77.40
N ASP A 25 -138.91 24.42 -77.35
CA ASP A 25 -139.41 25.41 -78.33
C ASP A 25 -140.27 24.74 -79.42
N ASP A 26 -141.59 24.95 -79.33
CA ASP A 26 -142.59 24.35 -80.20
C ASP A 26 -143.84 25.25 -80.21
N PHE A 27 -144.11 25.92 -81.34
CA PHE A 27 -145.21 26.88 -81.48
C PHE A 27 -145.96 26.67 -82.80
N ALA A 28 -147.09 25.97 -82.74
CA ALA A 28 -147.94 25.74 -83.90
C ALA A 28 -148.63 27.04 -84.38
N SER A 29 -148.79 27.18 -85.69
CA SER A 29 -149.33 28.39 -86.34
C SER A 29 -150.46 28.04 -87.31
N ASP A 30 -151.64 28.64 -87.11
CA ASP A 30 -152.70 28.82 -88.11
C ASP A 30 -153.68 29.91 -87.63
N GLY A 31 -154.46 30.60 -88.48
CA GLY A 31 -154.47 30.54 -89.94
C GLY A 31 -155.77 31.09 -90.55
N SER A 32 -155.66 32.09 -91.45
CA SER A 32 -156.74 32.66 -92.30
C SER A 32 -157.66 33.73 -91.66
N SER A 33 -158.29 34.67 -92.41
CA SER A 33 -158.44 34.72 -93.88
C SER A 33 -158.54 36.12 -94.52
N SER A 34 -158.03 36.20 -95.77
CA SER A 34 -158.45 37.08 -96.89
C SER A 34 -157.86 38.50 -97.05
N ARG A 35 -157.81 38.92 -98.34
CA ARG A 35 -157.54 40.26 -98.92
C ARG A 35 -156.07 40.72 -98.90
N GLY A 36 -155.38 40.47 -100.02
CA GLY A 36 -153.92 40.53 -100.17
C GLY A 36 -153.28 41.91 -100.35
N ASP A 37 -154.01 43.01 -100.25
CA ASP A 37 -153.47 44.36 -100.54
C ASP A 37 -152.84 45.07 -99.32
N ASP A 38 -153.14 44.64 -98.08
CA ASP A 38 -152.55 45.24 -96.86
C ASP A 38 -151.22 44.58 -96.42
N LEU A 39 -150.84 43.46 -97.06
CA LEU A 39 -149.66 42.68 -96.69
C LEU A 39 -148.36 43.51 -96.77
N SER A 40 -148.22 44.29 -97.84
CA SER A 40 -147.04 45.15 -98.10
C SER A 40 -146.85 46.22 -97.02
N SER A 41 -147.93 46.84 -96.55
CA SER A 41 -147.91 47.82 -95.46
C SER A 41 -147.46 47.19 -94.14
N GLN A 42 -147.92 45.97 -93.87
CA GLN A 42 -147.57 45.23 -92.67
C GLN A 42 -146.12 44.71 -92.71
N ILE A 43 -145.62 44.32 -93.89
CA ILE A 43 -144.20 43.98 -94.14
C ILE A 43 -143.30 45.18 -93.92
N LEU A 44 -143.64 46.38 -94.42
CA LEU A 44 -142.88 47.61 -94.20
C LEU A 44 -142.73 47.94 -92.71
N ARG A 45 -143.81 47.88 -91.93
CA ARG A 45 -143.77 48.09 -90.48
C ARG A 45 -142.94 47.03 -89.75
N ARG A 46 -143.02 45.75 -90.15
CA ARG A 46 -142.15 44.69 -89.61
C ARG A 46 -140.69 44.94 -89.95
N ASN A 47 -140.35 45.38 -91.16
CA ASN A 47 -138.98 45.71 -91.56
C ASN A 47 -138.39 46.88 -90.75
N ASP A 48 -139.18 47.92 -90.46
CA ASP A 48 -138.72 49.01 -89.58
C ASP A 48 -138.62 48.62 -88.11
N GLN A 49 -139.40 47.62 -87.66
CA GLN A 49 -139.26 47.04 -86.34
C GLN A 49 -138.03 46.11 -86.26
N ILE A 50 -137.76 45.33 -87.32
CA ILE A 50 -136.54 44.53 -87.49
C ILE A 50 -135.31 45.44 -87.44
N ARG A 51 -135.25 46.53 -88.23
CA ARG A 51 -134.16 47.53 -88.19
C ARG A 51 -133.89 48.09 -86.79
N LYS A 52 -134.94 48.32 -86.00
CA LYS A 52 -134.83 48.80 -84.61
C LYS A 52 -134.35 47.71 -83.63
N LEU A 53 -134.58 46.44 -83.95
CA LEU A 53 -134.04 45.30 -83.21
C LEU A 53 -132.59 45.00 -83.63
N GLU A 54 -132.27 45.08 -84.92
CA GLU A 54 -130.92 45.00 -85.48
C GLU A 54 -129.99 46.08 -84.89
N ALA A 55 -130.46 47.34 -84.83
CA ALA A 55 -129.74 48.43 -84.18
C ALA A 55 -129.45 48.11 -82.70
N LYS A 56 -130.46 47.69 -81.93
CA LYS A 56 -130.29 47.30 -80.52
C LYS A 56 -129.37 46.08 -80.34
N LEU A 57 -129.43 45.11 -81.26
CA LEU A 57 -128.52 43.96 -81.26
C LEU A 57 -127.09 44.39 -81.57
N SER A 58 -126.89 45.41 -82.43
CA SER A 58 -125.59 46.05 -82.63
C SER A 58 -125.12 46.78 -81.37
N ASP A 59 -125.97 47.59 -80.74
CA ASP A 59 -125.67 48.28 -79.47
C ASP A 59 -125.26 47.28 -78.37
N TYR A 60 -126.01 46.18 -78.22
CA TYR A 60 -125.67 45.11 -77.26
C TYR A 60 -124.40 44.35 -77.66
N ALA A 61 -124.13 44.11 -78.94
CA ALA A 61 -122.89 43.50 -79.40
C ALA A 61 -121.67 44.41 -79.18
N GLU A 62 -121.83 45.73 -79.29
CA GLU A 62 -120.79 46.71 -78.96
C GLU A 62 -120.58 46.83 -77.46
N GLN A 63 -121.65 46.83 -76.65
CA GLN A 63 -121.57 46.76 -75.19
C GLN A 63 -120.88 45.47 -74.72
N LEU A 64 -121.19 44.31 -75.31
CA LEU A 64 -120.51 43.04 -75.03
C LEU A 64 -119.04 43.09 -75.42
N ARG A 65 -118.69 43.66 -76.58
CA ARG A 65 -117.28 43.88 -76.99
C ARG A 65 -116.55 44.84 -76.06
N LEU A 66 -117.21 45.86 -75.53
CA LEU A 66 -116.64 46.79 -74.56
C LEU A 66 -116.42 46.12 -73.21
N LEU A 67 -117.42 45.37 -72.72
CA LEU A 67 -117.35 44.59 -71.49
C LEU A 67 -116.24 43.53 -71.56
N GLN A 68 -116.13 42.80 -72.67
CA GLN A 68 -115.02 41.87 -72.91
C GLN A 68 -113.67 42.60 -72.87
N LYS A 69 -113.51 43.72 -73.61
CA LYS A 69 -112.29 44.53 -73.54
C LYS A 69 -111.96 45.09 -72.15
N THR A 70 -112.96 45.28 -71.27
CA THR A 70 -112.70 45.64 -69.87
C THR A 70 -112.35 44.41 -69.02
N LYS A 71 -112.97 43.26 -69.27
CA LYS A 71 -112.61 41.96 -68.66
C LYS A 71 -111.15 41.60 -68.99
N ASP A 72 -110.77 41.58 -70.26
CA ASP A 72 -109.42 41.25 -70.73
C ASP A 72 -108.35 42.13 -70.03
N LYS A 73 -108.65 43.44 -69.88
CA LYS A 73 -107.77 44.38 -69.18
C LYS A 73 -107.67 44.12 -67.69
N LEU A 74 -108.77 43.74 -67.03
CA LEU A 74 -108.80 43.40 -65.62
C LEU A 74 -108.10 42.07 -65.36
N GLU A 75 -108.24 41.08 -66.25
CA GLU A 75 -107.53 39.81 -66.19
C GLU A 75 -106.01 40.03 -66.35
N VAL A 76 -105.56 40.78 -67.36
CA VAL A 76 -104.13 41.14 -67.52
C VAL A 76 -103.60 42.00 -66.37
N ALA A 77 -104.43 42.85 -65.74
CA ALA A 77 -104.04 43.61 -64.55
C ALA A 77 -103.92 42.74 -63.30
N LEU A 78 -104.84 41.77 -63.13
CA LEU A 78 -104.83 40.80 -62.04
C LEU A 78 -103.65 39.84 -62.17
N GLU A 79 -103.40 39.32 -63.37
CA GLU A 79 -102.23 38.49 -63.70
C GLU A 79 -100.94 39.24 -63.36
N LYS A 80 -100.72 40.45 -63.90
CA LYS A 80 -99.55 41.28 -63.56
C LYS A 80 -99.42 41.59 -62.06
N HIS A 81 -100.54 41.76 -61.35
CA HIS A 81 -100.51 41.95 -59.90
C HIS A 81 -100.06 40.67 -59.18
N GLN A 82 -100.63 39.51 -59.53
CA GLN A 82 -100.24 38.19 -59.01
C GLN A 82 -98.76 37.91 -59.30
N ASP A 83 -98.31 38.16 -60.53
CA ASP A 83 -96.94 38.03 -60.99
C ASP A 83 -95.97 38.92 -60.18
N SER A 84 -96.36 40.17 -59.92
CA SER A 84 -95.58 41.09 -59.09
C SER A 84 -95.54 40.68 -57.61
N SER A 85 -96.58 40.01 -57.12
CA SER A 85 -96.67 39.49 -55.75
C SER A 85 -95.81 38.24 -55.58
N MET A 86 -95.92 37.28 -56.51
CA MET A 86 -95.11 36.07 -56.58
C MET A 86 -93.62 36.40 -56.71
N ARG A 87 -93.26 37.36 -57.57
CA ARG A 87 -91.88 37.81 -57.74
C ARG A 87 -91.31 38.44 -56.46
N LYS A 88 -92.08 39.29 -55.76
CA LYS A 88 -91.66 39.83 -54.44
C LYS A 88 -91.50 38.75 -53.37
N LEU A 89 -92.38 37.75 -53.34
CA LEU A 89 -92.25 36.61 -52.42
C LEU A 89 -91.02 35.75 -52.74
N GLN A 90 -90.70 35.58 -54.03
CA GLN A 90 -89.49 34.90 -54.48
C GLN A 90 -88.22 35.69 -54.12
N GLU A 91 -88.17 36.99 -54.44
CA GLU A 91 -87.07 37.90 -54.07
C GLU A 91 -86.80 37.90 -52.56
N GLN A 92 -87.87 37.94 -51.74
CA GLN A 92 -87.75 37.80 -50.28
C GLN A 92 -87.19 36.44 -49.87
N ASN A 93 -87.70 35.35 -50.43
CA ASN A 93 -87.24 33.99 -50.13
C ASN A 93 -85.76 33.79 -50.52
N GLU A 94 -85.34 34.30 -51.68
CA GLU A 94 -83.95 34.27 -52.14
C GLU A 94 -83.04 35.13 -51.24
N ALA A 95 -83.50 36.31 -50.80
CA ALA A 95 -82.79 37.13 -49.83
C ALA A 95 -82.65 36.45 -48.46
N TYR A 96 -83.71 35.80 -47.95
CA TYR A 96 -83.65 35.01 -46.72
C TYR A 96 -82.69 33.82 -46.84
N GLN A 97 -82.71 33.10 -47.97
CA GLN A 97 -81.79 31.99 -48.23
C GLN A 97 -80.33 32.47 -48.35
N SER A 98 -80.07 33.58 -49.06
CA SER A 98 -78.73 34.18 -49.17
C SER A 98 -78.21 34.64 -47.80
N ASN A 99 -79.05 35.28 -46.98
CA ASN A 99 -78.66 35.69 -45.63
C ASN A 99 -78.41 34.49 -44.71
N ARG A 100 -79.18 33.41 -44.84
CA ARG A 100 -78.95 32.17 -44.09
C ARG A 100 -77.66 31.46 -44.54
N ALA A 101 -77.35 31.47 -45.83
CA ALA A 101 -76.09 30.94 -46.37
C ALA A 101 -74.88 31.72 -45.84
N LYS A 102 -74.88 33.05 -45.97
CA LYS A 102 -73.83 33.94 -45.42
C LYS A 102 -73.62 33.77 -43.91
N MET A 103 -74.69 33.54 -43.16
CA MET A 103 -74.59 33.25 -41.72
C MET A 103 -73.94 31.88 -41.46
N ALA A 104 -74.27 30.85 -42.26
CA ALA A 104 -73.64 29.53 -42.16
C ALA A 104 -72.15 29.56 -42.57
N GLU A 105 -71.81 30.26 -43.67
CA GLU A 105 -70.45 30.51 -44.12
C GLU A 105 -69.64 31.28 -43.07
N GLY A 106 -70.22 32.32 -42.46
CA GLY A 106 -69.60 33.08 -41.38
C GLY A 106 -69.35 32.25 -40.12
N MET A 107 -70.22 31.28 -39.80
CA MET A 107 -70.00 30.33 -38.71
C MET A 107 -68.92 29.30 -39.06
N ALA A 108 -68.90 28.77 -40.29
CA ALA A 108 -67.87 27.85 -40.75
C ALA A 108 -66.47 28.51 -40.69
N LEU A 109 -66.31 29.71 -41.26
CA LEU A 109 -65.07 30.49 -41.21
C LEU A 109 -64.64 30.89 -39.79
N ALA A 110 -65.56 30.90 -38.81
CA ALA A 110 -65.24 31.12 -37.41
C ALA A 110 -64.74 29.84 -36.72
N LEU A 111 -65.23 28.67 -37.14
CA LEU A 111 -64.73 27.36 -36.70
C LEU A 111 -63.36 27.07 -37.33
N ASP A 112 -63.20 27.24 -38.64
CA ASP A 112 -61.93 27.02 -39.36
C ASP A 112 -60.78 27.83 -38.73
N LYS A 113 -61.04 29.09 -38.34
CA LYS A 113 -60.08 29.94 -37.63
C LYS A 113 -59.77 29.46 -36.21
N LYS A 114 -60.76 28.89 -35.51
CA LYS A 114 -60.52 28.30 -34.18
C LYS A 114 -59.72 27.02 -34.27
N ASP A 115 -59.93 26.21 -35.28
CA ASP A 115 -59.14 25.00 -35.52
C ASP A 115 -57.70 25.37 -35.94
N GLN A 116 -57.50 26.41 -36.76
CA GLN A 116 -56.17 26.98 -37.03
C GLN A 116 -55.49 27.48 -35.74
N GLU A 117 -56.18 28.28 -34.92
CA GLU A 117 -55.70 28.72 -33.61
C GLU A 117 -55.35 27.58 -32.66
N TRP A 118 -55.99 26.41 -32.76
CA TRP A 118 -55.66 25.23 -31.97
C TRP A 118 -54.47 24.46 -32.55
N MET A 119 -54.39 24.31 -33.88
CA MET A 119 -53.26 23.69 -34.56
C MET A 119 -51.95 24.45 -34.31
N GLU A 120 -51.97 25.78 -34.33
CA GLU A 120 -50.80 26.61 -33.99
C GLU A 120 -50.35 26.41 -32.54
N LYS A 121 -51.29 26.34 -31.58
CA LYS A 121 -50.98 26.06 -30.16
C LYS A 121 -50.46 24.64 -29.95
N MET A 122 -50.98 23.66 -30.68
CA MET A 122 -50.46 22.28 -30.63
C MET A 122 -49.03 22.22 -31.18
N ALA A 123 -48.75 22.89 -32.31
CA ALA A 123 -47.42 22.97 -32.89
C ALA A 123 -46.41 23.66 -31.94
N SER A 124 -46.81 24.76 -31.27
CA SER A 124 -45.93 25.42 -30.29
C SER A 124 -45.67 24.55 -29.06
N LEU A 125 -46.69 23.86 -28.54
CA LEU A 125 -46.53 22.92 -27.42
C LEU A 125 -45.68 21.69 -27.79
N GLU A 126 -45.78 21.20 -29.03
CA GLU A 126 -44.91 20.13 -29.54
C GLU A 126 -43.47 20.60 -29.71
N GLN A 127 -43.23 21.84 -30.17
CA GLN A 127 -41.90 22.45 -30.24
C GLN A 127 -41.29 22.67 -28.85
N GLU A 128 -42.06 23.18 -27.88
CA GLU A 128 -41.64 23.32 -26.49
C GLU A 128 -41.29 21.95 -25.89
N LYS A 129 -42.16 20.96 -26.02
CA LYS A 129 -41.95 19.57 -25.59
C LYS A 129 -40.68 18.98 -26.22
N ALA A 130 -40.45 19.20 -27.51
CA ALA A 130 -39.23 18.75 -28.19
C ALA A 130 -37.98 19.40 -27.58
N SER A 131 -37.99 20.73 -27.40
CA SER A 131 -36.85 21.47 -26.79
C SER A 131 -36.54 21.01 -25.36
N LEU A 132 -37.57 20.76 -24.55
CA LEU A 132 -37.43 20.24 -23.19
C LEU A 132 -36.90 18.80 -23.19
N SER A 133 -37.36 17.95 -24.11
CA SER A 133 -36.86 16.58 -24.24
C SER A 133 -35.38 16.52 -24.69
N ALA A 134 -34.97 17.42 -25.59
CA ALA A 134 -33.56 17.54 -26.01
C ALA A 134 -32.67 18.01 -24.84
N ARG A 135 -33.13 19.00 -24.06
CA ARG A 135 -32.40 19.48 -22.88
C ARG A 135 -32.32 18.44 -21.75
N LEU A 136 -33.34 17.59 -21.61
CA LEU A 136 -33.28 16.43 -20.70
C LEU A 136 -32.26 15.39 -21.18
N ALA A 137 -32.25 15.07 -22.49
CA ALA A 137 -31.28 14.16 -23.08
C ALA A 137 -29.83 14.65 -22.88
N GLU A 138 -29.57 15.93 -23.19
CA GLU A 138 -28.27 16.59 -22.97
C GLU A 138 -27.84 16.50 -21.50
N MET A 139 -28.74 16.78 -20.55
CA MET A 139 -28.45 16.69 -19.12
C MET A 139 -28.18 15.24 -18.66
N THR A 140 -28.84 14.23 -19.25
CA THR A 140 -28.51 12.83 -18.98
C THR A 140 -27.17 12.40 -19.58
N GLU A 141 -26.80 12.90 -20.77
CA GLU A 141 -25.50 12.65 -21.40
C GLU A 141 -24.35 13.31 -20.61
N GLN A 142 -24.54 14.56 -20.17
CA GLN A 142 -23.62 15.24 -19.25
C GLN A 142 -23.47 14.46 -17.93
N SER A 143 -24.57 13.94 -17.38
CA SER A 143 -24.54 13.13 -16.15
C SER A 143 -23.78 11.80 -16.34
N LEU A 144 -23.95 11.14 -17.49
CA LEU A 144 -23.20 9.93 -17.85
C LEU A 144 -21.70 10.24 -18.05
N SER A 145 -21.36 11.34 -18.72
CA SER A 145 -19.97 11.77 -18.90
C SER A 145 -19.29 12.13 -17.57
N LEU A 146 -20.03 12.72 -16.61
CA LEU A 146 -19.53 12.98 -15.26
C LEU A 146 -19.38 11.71 -14.42
N PHE A 147 -20.17 10.66 -14.70
CA PHE A 147 -20.01 9.35 -14.08
C PHE A 147 -18.76 8.64 -14.63
N GLN A 148 -18.61 8.57 -15.96
CA GLN A 148 -17.43 8.00 -16.62
C GLN A 148 -16.12 8.67 -16.15
N LYS A 149 -16.07 10.01 -16.15
CA LYS A 149 -14.91 10.77 -15.65
C LYS A 149 -14.59 10.52 -14.17
N ARG A 150 -15.55 10.00 -13.40
CA ARG A 150 -15.37 9.65 -12.00
C ARG A 150 -14.89 8.20 -11.85
N ASP A 151 -15.41 7.28 -12.64
CA ASP A 151 -14.84 5.93 -12.75
C ASP A 151 -13.37 6.00 -13.23
N ASP A 152 -13.07 6.83 -14.24
CA ASP A 152 -11.71 7.12 -14.72
C ASP A 152 -10.79 7.66 -13.60
N LEU A 153 -11.32 8.53 -12.73
CA LEU A 153 -10.57 9.09 -11.60
C LEU A 153 -10.36 8.06 -10.48
N ASP A 154 -11.38 7.28 -10.13
CA ASP A 154 -11.29 6.22 -9.12
C ASP A 154 -10.30 5.11 -9.59
N GLU A 155 -10.24 4.79 -10.89
CA GLU A 155 -9.19 3.94 -11.47
C GLU A 155 -7.79 4.57 -11.36
N LEU A 156 -7.64 5.85 -11.72
CA LEU A 156 -6.36 6.57 -11.62
C LEU A 156 -5.86 6.70 -10.17
N GLU A 157 -6.75 6.91 -9.20
CA GLU A 157 -6.41 6.85 -7.77
C GLU A 157 -5.98 5.43 -7.36
N GLY A 158 -6.64 4.39 -7.86
CA GLY A 158 -6.24 2.99 -7.67
C GLY A 158 -4.82 2.70 -8.19
N PHE A 159 -4.48 3.18 -9.39
CA PHE A 159 -3.12 3.06 -9.93
C PHE A 159 -2.09 3.86 -9.10
N GLN A 160 -2.41 5.09 -8.69
CA GLN A 160 -1.53 5.89 -7.84
C GLN A 160 -1.29 5.23 -6.47
N GLN A 161 -2.32 4.67 -5.85
CA GLN A 161 -2.20 3.92 -4.60
C GLN A 161 -1.34 2.66 -4.77
N GLN A 162 -1.45 1.97 -5.91
CA GLN A 162 -0.61 0.80 -6.22
C GLN A 162 0.87 1.19 -6.41
N GLU A 163 1.16 2.27 -7.14
CA GLU A 163 2.54 2.77 -7.30
C GLU A 163 3.12 3.30 -5.98
N LEU A 164 2.32 4.00 -5.17
CA LEU A 164 2.71 4.41 -3.82
C LEU A 164 3.05 3.18 -2.94
N ALA A 165 2.29 2.09 -3.04
CA ALA A 165 2.57 0.85 -2.32
C ALA A 165 3.84 0.14 -2.83
N LYS A 166 4.06 0.11 -4.15
CA LYS A 166 5.31 -0.40 -4.77
C LYS A 166 6.52 0.40 -4.29
N VAL A 167 6.45 1.73 -4.31
CA VAL A 167 7.51 2.63 -3.81
C VAL A 167 7.76 2.43 -2.31
N LYS A 168 6.71 2.37 -1.48
CA LYS A 168 6.84 2.10 -0.04
C LYS A 168 7.53 0.75 0.23
N HIS A 169 7.17 -0.32 -0.48
CA HIS A 169 7.84 -1.62 -0.34
C HIS A 169 9.31 -1.55 -0.79
N MET A 170 9.62 -0.87 -1.89
CA MET A 170 10.99 -0.69 -2.37
C MET A 170 11.85 0.12 -1.39
N LEU A 171 11.28 1.15 -0.75
CA LEU A 171 11.97 1.95 0.28
C LEU A 171 12.21 1.13 1.55
N LEU A 172 11.18 0.49 2.12
CA LEU A 172 11.32 -0.36 3.31
C LEU A 172 12.37 -1.46 3.09
N ARG A 173 12.32 -2.16 1.95
CA ARG A 173 13.31 -3.18 1.58
C ARG A 173 14.72 -2.60 1.38
N ARG A 174 14.84 -1.31 1.07
CA ARG A 174 16.13 -0.62 0.96
C ARG A 174 16.66 -0.17 2.33
N GLU A 175 15.79 0.29 3.23
CA GLU A 175 16.10 0.59 4.62
C GLU A 175 16.55 -0.68 5.37
N GLU A 176 15.86 -1.81 5.18
CA GLU A 176 16.28 -3.12 5.68
C GLU A 176 17.70 -3.52 5.23
N GLN A 177 18.03 -3.29 3.95
CA GLN A 177 19.37 -3.54 3.40
C GLN A 177 20.43 -2.61 3.97
N LEU A 178 20.09 -1.33 4.20
CA LEU A 178 21.01 -0.37 4.83
C LEU A 178 21.27 -0.76 6.29
N GLY A 179 20.22 -1.03 7.07
CA GLY A 179 20.35 -1.51 8.45
C GLY A 179 21.03 -2.88 8.57
N GLN A 180 21.02 -3.72 7.53
CA GLN A 180 21.87 -4.92 7.45
C GLN A 180 23.36 -4.54 7.26
N ARG A 181 23.66 -3.65 6.30
CA ARG A 181 25.02 -3.18 6.02
C ARG A 181 25.64 -2.40 7.18
N GLU A 182 24.86 -1.63 7.91
CA GLU A 182 25.30 -0.92 9.13
C GLU A 182 25.71 -1.91 10.22
N ARG A 183 24.93 -2.99 10.43
CA ARG A 183 25.31 -4.07 11.37
C ARG A 183 26.55 -4.85 10.92
N GLU A 184 26.69 -5.13 9.62
CA GLU A 184 27.93 -5.70 9.06
C GLU A 184 29.15 -4.79 9.30
N LEU A 185 28.99 -3.47 9.15
CA LEU A 185 30.04 -2.48 9.40
C LEU A 185 30.40 -2.39 10.88
N GLN A 186 29.41 -2.29 11.78
CA GLN A 186 29.63 -2.29 13.23
C GLN A 186 30.34 -3.56 13.71
N GLN A 187 29.96 -4.73 13.18
CA GLN A 187 30.63 -6.00 13.50
C GLN A 187 32.09 -5.99 13.03
N LYS A 188 32.36 -5.50 11.81
CA LYS A 188 33.72 -5.36 11.28
C LYS A 188 34.55 -4.32 12.02
N GLU A 189 33.94 -3.24 12.49
CA GLU A 189 34.61 -2.22 13.30
C GLU A 189 35.03 -2.78 14.68
N GLY A 190 34.17 -3.58 15.32
CA GLY A 190 34.53 -4.33 16.54
C GLY A 190 35.67 -5.35 16.31
N GLN A 191 35.67 -6.05 15.17
CA GLN A 191 36.78 -6.92 14.75
C GLN A 191 38.07 -6.12 14.50
N LEU A 192 37.99 -4.94 13.88
CA LEU A 192 39.13 -4.04 13.66
C LEU A 192 39.70 -3.50 14.97
N GLN A 193 38.84 -3.18 15.94
CA GLN A 193 39.25 -2.66 17.23
C GLN A 193 39.90 -3.73 18.13
N THR A 194 39.43 -4.98 18.07
CA THR A 194 40.08 -6.11 18.74
C THR A 194 41.38 -6.55 18.05
N ALA A 195 41.48 -6.42 16.72
CA ALA A 195 42.75 -6.56 15.99
C ALA A 195 43.75 -5.44 16.36
N ARG A 196 43.28 -4.20 16.56
CA ARG A 196 44.12 -3.09 17.04
C ARG A 196 44.62 -3.28 18.47
N SER A 197 43.79 -3.74 19.40
CA SER A 197 44.23 -3.98 20.79
C SER A 197 45.25 -5.12 20.87
N SER A 198 45.02 -6.22 20.15
CA SER A 198 45.98 -7.34 20.09
C SER A 198 47.29 -6.97 19.39
N LEU A 199 47.26 -6.10 18.37
CA LEU A 199 48.48 -5.52 17.77
C LEU A 199 49.24 -4.62 18.77
N ALA A 200 48.54 -3.76 19.51
CA ALA A 200 49.15 -2.92 20.54
C ALA A 200 49.76 -3.75 21.69
N GLU A 201 49.10 -4.83 22.10
CA GLU A 201 49.68 -5.81 23.03
C GLU A 201 50.94 -6.49 22.46
N ALA A 202 50.95 -6.85 21.18
CA ALA A 202 52.11 -7.46 20.53
C ALA A 202 53.29 -6.48 20.46
N GLN A 203 53.02 -5.20 20.14
CA GLN A 203 54.02 -4.12 20.18
C GLN A 203 54.55 -3.90 21.61
N ALA A 204 53.68 -3.92 22.63
CA ALA A 204 54.08 -3.83 24.04
C ALA A 204 54.77 -5.09 24.58
N LYS A 205 54.68 -6.24 23.89
CA LYS A 205 55.49 -7.45 24.15
C LYS A 205 56.86 -7.31 23.48
N LEU A 206 56.91 -6.87 22.21
CA LEU A 206 58.16 -6.58 21.49
C LEU A 206 59.03 -5.53 22.21
N HIS A 207 58.47 -4.39 22.61
CA HIS A 207 59.26 -3.37 23.34
C HIS A 207 59.80 -3.84 24.69
N ARG A 208 59.18 -4.83 25.34
CA ARG A 208 59.76 -5.46 26.54
C ARG A 208 60.91 -6.40 26.18
N LEU A 209 60.72 -7.25 25.17
CA LEU A 209 61.78 -8.13 24.65
C LEU A 209 62.99 -7.33 24.11
N ASP A 210 62.78 -6.17 23.47
CA ASP A 210 63.86 -5.26 23.06
C ASP A 210 64.61 -4.69 24.28
N GLY A 211 63.89 -4.33 25.35
CA GLY A 211 64.50 -3.85 26.60
C GLY A 211 65.30 -4.94 27.30
N GLU A 212 64.72 -6.12 27.46
CA GLU A 212 65.37 -7.33 27.98
C GLU A 212 66.59 -7.70 27.12
N HIS A 213 66.52 -7.59 25.78
CA HIS A 213 67.63 -7.85 24.88
C HIS A 213 68.76 -6.82 25.05
N GLN A 214 68.44 -5.52 25.14
CA GLN A 214 69.42 -4.46 25.39
C GLN A 214 70.10 -4.62 26.77
N GLU A 215 69.37 -5.05 27.79
CA GLU A 215 69.93 -5.34 29.11
C GLU A 215 70.85 -6.57 29.07
N ASN A 216 70.44 -7.64 28.39
CA ASN A 216 71.30 -8.81 28.13
C ASN A 216 72.56 -8.43 27.34
N CYS A 217 72.48 -7.55 26.34
CA CYS A 217 73.64 -7.05 25.62
C CYS A 217 74.63 -6.33 26.56
N ARG A 218 74.15 -5.41 27.42
CA ARG A 218 74.99 -4.72 28.40
C ARG A 218 75.64 -5.68 29.40
N ILE A 219 74.90 -6.68 29.88
CA ILE A 219 75.44 -7.71 30.78
C ILE A 219 76.51 -8.54 30.06
N ASN A 220 76.29 -8.90 28.79
CA ASN A 220 77.26 -9.66 28.00
C ASN A 220 78.52 -8.86 27.68
N GLU A 221 78.40 -7.55 27.38
CA GLU A 221 79.52 -6.61 27.24
C GLU A 221 80.32 -6.49 28.55
N GLN A 222 79.65 -6.41 29.70
CA GLN A 222 80.30 -6.40 31.03
C GLN A 222 81.05 -7.71 31.31
N LEU A 223 80.40 -8.86 31.13
CA LEU A 223 81.01 -10.18 31.30
C LEU A 223 82.19 -10.39 30.35
N GLN A 224 82.12 -9.87 29.13
CA GLN A 224 83.24 -9.92 28.19
C GLN A 224 84.40 -9.01 28.63
N ALA A 225 84.13 -7.81 29.15
CA ALA A 225 85.17 -6.94 29.70
C ALA A 225 85.83 -7.53 30.98
N GLU A 226 85.05 -8.17 31.86
CA GLU A 226 85.59 -8.91 33.02
C GLU A 226 86.42 -10.13 32.61
N ARG A 227 85.99 -10.84 31.56
CA ARG A 227 86.76 -11.94 30.95
C ARG A 227 88.07 -11.43 30.35
N ASP A 228 88.04 -10.40 29.50
CA ASP A 228 89.22 -9.84 28.85
C ASP A 228 90.23 -9.32 29.90
N GLN A 229 89.75 -8.67 30.97
CA GLN A 229 90.60 -8.27 32.10
C GLN A 229 91.18 -9.47 32.87
N SER A 230 90.45 -10.58 32.94
CA SER A 230 90.94 -11.82 33.56
C SER A 230 91.97 -12.54 32.70
N GLU A 231 91.78 -12.59 31.38
CA GLU A 231 92.75 -13.11 30.42
C GLU A 231 94.04 -12.26 30.41
N GLN A 232 93.93 -10.92 30.52
CA GLN A 232 95.09 -10.05 30.72
C GLN A 232 95.87 -10.37 32.02
N LYS A 233 95.18 -10.55 33.15
CA LYS A 233 95.83 -10.94 34.43
C LYS A 233 96.50 -12.31 34.34
N VAL A 234 95.89 -13.28 33.64
CA VAL A 234 96.52 -14.58 33.38
C VAL A 234 97.78 -14.40 32.54
N GLY A 235 97.72 -13.65 31.44
CA GLY A 235 98.90 -13.35 30.60
C GLY A 235 100.02 -12.61 31.35
N GLU A 236 99.70 -11.70 32.28
CA GLU A 236 100.67 -11.09 33.18
C GLU A 236 101.31 -12.10 34.14
N LEU A 237 100.53 -13.00 34.73
CA LEU A 237 101.05 -14.04 35.63
C LEU A 237 101.89 -15.08 34.88
N GLU A 238 101.51 -15.45 33.66
CA GLU A 238 102.30 -16.29 32.76
C GLU A 238 103.60 -15.61 32.31
N ALA A 239 103.59 -14.29 32.08
CA ALA A 239 104.81 -13.53 31.81
C ALA A 239 105.73 -13.54 33.03
N ARG A 240 105.24 -13.15 34.21
CA ARG A 240 106.03 -13.19 35.46
C ARG A 240 106.53 -14.60 35.80
N SER A 241 105.76 -15.64 35.46
CA SER A 241 106.19 -17.03 35.64
C SER A 241 107.35 -17.40 34.71
N ARG A 242 107.36 -16.89 33.46
CA ARG A 242 108.50 -17.04 32.54
C ARG A 242 109.70 -16.25 33.02
N ASP A 243 109.53 -14.98 33.42
CA ASP A 243 110.61 -14.14 33.95
C ASP A 243 111.28 -14.78 35.18
N LEU A 244 110.49 -15.35 36.10
CA LEU A 244 110.99 -16.11 37.26
C LEU A 244 111.71 -17.40 36.85
N GLN A 245 111.26 -18.07 35.80
CA GLN A 245 111.87 -19.32 35.33
C GLN A 245 113.17 -19.05 34.56
N GLU A 246 113.26 -17.95 33.81
CA GLU A 246 114.52 -17.44 33.24
C GLU A 246 115.50 -17.01 34.34
N LEU A 247 115.03 -16.33 35.41
CA LEU A 247 115.88 -15.98 36.55
C LEU A 247 116.39 -17.22 37.30
N ILE A 248 115.55 -18.25 37.49
CA ILE A 248 115.97 -19.54 38.09
C ILE A 248 117.01 -20.24 37.21
N GLN A 249 116.83 -20.21 35.88
CA GLN A 249 117.80 -20.75 34.93
C GLN A 249 119.14 -19.99 35.01
N GLN A 250 119.12 -18.65 34.98
CA GLN A 250 120.31 -17.82 35.08
C GLN A 250 121.04 -18.03 36.42
N VAL A 251 120.33 -18.05 37.55
CA VAL A 251 120.93 -18.33 38.87
C VAL A 251 121.52 -19.74 38.94
N SER A 252 120.90 -20.72 38.25
CA SER A 252 121.45 -22.08 38.15
C SER A 252 122.73 -22.12 37.30
N GLU A 253 122.81 -21.35 36.23
CA GLU A 253 124.00 -21.22 35.38
C GLU A 253 125.13 -20.46 36.09
N ASP A 254 124.82 -19.35 36.78
CA ASP A 254 125.78 -18.60 37.60
C ASP A 254 126.29 -19.45 38.78
N PHE A 255 125.42 -20.25 39.41
CA PHE A 255 125.83 -21.22 40.43
C PHE A 255 126.79 -22.27 39.84
N GLN A 256 126.46 -22.89 38.70
CA GLN A 256 127.36 -23.84 38.02
C GLN A 256 128.70 -23.19 37.59
N GLN A 257 128.68 -21.93 37.14
CA GLN A 257 129.91 -21.18 36.85
C GLN A 257 130.73 -20.92 38.11
N SER A 258 130.09 -20.58 39.23
CA SER A 258 130.79 -20.38 40.51
C SER A 258 131.37 -21.69 41.05
N GLN A 259 130.65 -22.80 40.87
CA GLN A 259 131.11 -24.15 41.24
C GLN A 259 132.31 -24.57 40.39
N LYS A 260 132.28 -24.33 39.08
CA LYS A 260 133.44 -24.55 38.19
C LYS A 260 134.63 -23.69 38.61
N LYS A 261 134.45 -22.38 38.81
CA LYS A 261 135.51 -21.48 39.30
C LYS A 261 136.09 -21.92 40.65
N ALA A 262 135.25 -22.48 41.54
CA ALA A 262 135.71 -23.05 42.81
C ALA A 262 136.53 -24.34 42.60
N GLN A 263 136.12 -25.23 41.69
CA GLN A 263 136.88 -26.44 41.31
C GLN A 263 138.19 -26.08 40.59
N ASP A 264 138.20 -25.07 39.73
CA ASP A 264 139.39 -24.55 39.07
C ASP A 264 140.39 -24.03 40.13
N LEU A 265 139.91 -23.22 41.08
CA LEU A 265 140.71 -22.72 42.22
C LEU A 265 141.17 -23.84 43.15
N GLU A 266 140.35 -24.87 43.40
CA GLU A 266 140.71 -26.05 44.19
C GLU A 266 141.79 -26.88 43.48
N SER A 267 141.71 -27.03 42.15
CA SER A 267 142.77 -27.67 41.37
C SER A 267 144.07 -26.86 41.38
N SER A 268 143.98 -25.53 41.30
CA SER A 268 145.14 -24.64 41.43
C SER A 268 145.72 -24.62 42.84
N LEU A 269 144.90 -24.79 43.88
CA LEU A 269 145.36 -24.94 45.26
C LEU A 269 146.11 -26.26 45.44
N ASN A 270 145.57 -27.37 44.92
CA ASN A 270 146.26 -28.66 44.92
C ASN A 270 147.58 -28.59 44.13
N SER A 271 147.62 -27.90 42.98
CA SER A 271 148.86 -27.64 42.23
C SER A 271 149.88 -26.85 43.04
N LEU A 272 149.44 -25.80 43.75
CA LEU A 272 150.29 -25.02 44.66
C LEU A 272 150.72 -25.81 45.90
N GLN A 273 149.94 -26.80 46.34
CA GLN A 273 150.34 -27.72 47.41
C GLN A 273 151.39 -28.73 46.92
N THR A 274 151.27 -29.28 45.71
CA THR A 274 152.34 -30.11 45.12
C THR A 274 153.60 -29.30 44.85
N GLU A 275 153.49 -28.06 44.35
CA GLU A 275 154.63 -27.15 44.25
C GLU A 275 155.21 -26.81 45.63
N HIS A 276 154.39 -26.71 46.68
CA HIS A 276 154.89 -26.47 48.04
C HIS A 276 155.59 -27.70 48.63
N GLU A 277 155.13 -28.92 48.34
CA GLU A 277 155.78 -30.17 48.75
C GLU A 277 157.11 -30.38 48.00
N GLU A 278 157.16 -30.08 46.69
CA GLU A 278 158.40 -30.05 45.91
C GLU A 278 159.35 -28.95 46.40
N LEU A 279 158.85 -27.74 46.69
CA LEU A 279 159.64 -26.65 47.26
C LEU A 279 160.10 -26.91 48.70
N GLN A 280 159.39 -27.71 49.50
CA GLN A 280 159.91 -28.21 50.78
C GLN A 280 161.08 -29.19 50.57
N LEU A 281 160.99 -30.04 49.53
CA LEU A 281 162.07 -30.95 49.15
C LEU A 281 163.31 -30.17 48.66
N GLU A 282 163.12 -29.12 47.85
CA GLU A 282 164.19 -28.22 47.44
C GLU A 282 164.73 -27.38 48.61
N HIS A 283 163.89 -26.91 49.54
CA HIS A 283 164.31 -26.08 50.67
C HIS A 283 165.37 -26.76 51.54
N GLU A 284 165.22 -28.06 51.79
CA GLU A 284 166.18 -28.82 52.60
C GLU A 284 167.49 -29.12 51.84
N GLN A 285 167.49 -29.07 50.50
CA GLN A 285 168.72 -29.10 49.68
C GLN A 285 169.34 -27.70 49.48
N HIS A 286 168.53 -26.64 49.38
CA HIS A 286 168.96 -25.24 49.28
C HIS A 286 169.30 -24.57 50.63
N LYS A 287 169.39 -25.38 51.69
CA LYS A 287 170.05 -25.07 52.98
C LYS A 287 171.52 -24.61 52.83
N GLN A 288 172.09 -24.67 51.61
CA GLN A 288 173.39 -24.12 51.24
C GLN A 288 173.34 -23.27 49.93
N LYS A 289 172.74 -22.05 49.92
CA LYS A 289 173.15 -20.79 49.16
C LYS A 289 172.04 -19.70 48.90
N VAL A 290 171.65 -18.91 49.92
CA VAL A 290 171.54 -17.40 49.96
C VAL A 290 170.78 -16.53 48.86
N CYS A 291 169.54 -16.06 49.17
CA CYS A 291 168.92 -14.66 49.08
C CYS A 291 168.45 -13.81 47.79
N VAL A 292 167.14 -13.37 47.73
CA VAL A 292 166.53 -11.95 47.66
C VAL A 292 165.92 -11.16 46.37
N PHE A 293 164.64 -10.62 46.43
CA PHE A 293 163.93 -9.37 45.81
C PHE A 293 162.94 -9.24 44.52
N LEU A 294 162.07 -8.15 44.36
CA LEU A 294 160.88 -7.82 43.39
C LEU A 294 160.42 -6.27 43.25
N PHE A 295 159.39 -5.58 42.56
CA PHE A 295 158.40 -5.60 41.35
C PHE A 295 157.49 -4.25 41.13
N ASP A 296 156.71 -3.94 40.00
CA ASP A 296 155.75 -2.73 39.68
C ASP A 296 154.74 -2.90 38.40
N SER A 297 153.81 -2.08 37.73
CA SER A 297 153.27 -0.63 37.54
C SER A 297 151.92 -0.42 36.65
N LEU A 298 151.25 0.80 36.40
CA LEU A 298 149.93 1.06 35.60
C LEU A 298 149.45 2.54 35.12
N THR A 299 148.47 2.82 34.13
CA THR A 299 147.84 4.18 33.67
C THR A 299 146.61 4.27 32.61
N HIS A 300 145.75 5.36 32.43
CA HIS A 300 144.61 5.61 31.38
C HIS A 300 143.93 7.08 31.17
N THR A 301 143.17 7.47 30.05
CA THR A 301 142.41 8.82 29.74
C THR A 301 141.26 8.93 28.59
N HIS A 302 140.46 10.06 28.37
CA HIS A 302 139.36 10.32 27.29
C HIS A 302 138.80 11.83 27.00
N THR A 303 138.00 12.23 25.92
CA THR A 303 137.34 13.62 25.59
C THR A 303 136.30 13.79 24.35
N ARG A 304 135.44 14.88 24.15
CA ARG A 304 134.29 15.12 23.09
C ARG A 304 133.77 16.61 22.71
N THR A 305 133.09 16.99 21.55
CA THR A 305 132.48 18.40 21.17
C THR A 305 131.50 18.60 19.88
N ARG A 306 130.70 19.73 19.61
CA ARG A 306 129.89 20.13 18.31
C ARG A 306 129.07 21.53 18.17
N HIS A 307 128.82 22.21 16.96
CA HIS A 307 127.87 23.42 16.71
C HIS A 307 127.30 23.83 15.24
N CYS A 308 126.49 24.95 15.01
CA CYS A 308 125.72 25.40 13.74
C CYS A 308 125.29 26.96 13.50
N HIS A 309 124.60 27.44 12.37
CA HIS A 309 124.31 28.91 11.94
C HIS A 309 123.03 29.32 11.00
N VAL A 310 122.86 30.58 10.39
CA VAL A 310 121.57 31.28 9.82
C VAL A 310 121.54 32.12 8.42
N ARG A 311 120.70 33.23 8.16
CA ARG A 311 120.16 33.80 6.81
C ARG A 311 119.73 35.36 6.65
N SER A 312 119.41 35.97 5.44
CA SER A 312 119.06 37.45 5.10
C SER A 312 118.05 37.86 3.89
N SER A 313 117.84 39.17 3.45
CA SER A 313 116.82 39.72 2.39
C SER A 313 117.01 41.19 1.71
N SER A 314 116.10 41.75 0.81
CA SER A 314 116.10 43.12 0.06
C SER A 314 114.68 43.64 -0.53
N ARG A 315 114.28 44.66 -1.41
CA ARG A 315 114.75 45.76 -2.40
C ARG A 315 113.60 46.80 -2.91
N GLN A 316 113.82 47.98 -3.58
CA GLN A 316 112.79 49.03 -4.09
C GLN A 316 113.09 49.86 -5.46
N ALA A 317 112.25 50.83 -6.00
CA ALA A 317 112.47 51.88 -7.13
C ALA A 317 111.28 52.90 -7.51
N ALA A 318 111.45 54.05 -8.28
CA ALA A 318 110.40 55.00 -8.89
C ALA A 318 110.91 56.17 -9.89
N VAL A 319 110.06 56.90 -10.71
CA VAL A 319 110.37 58.14 -11.61
C VAL A 319 109.16 58.87 -12.36
N ARG A 320 109.22 60.20 -12.80
CA ARG A 320 108.39 60.97 -13.84
C ARG A 320 108.81 62.49 -14.10
N GLU A 321 108.62 63.13 -15.30
CA GLU A 321 108.58 64.65 -15.57
C GLU A 321 108.14 65.15 -17.02
N GLU A 322 107.71 66.44 -17.26
CA GLU A 322 107.11 67.01 -18.53
C GLU A 322 107.15 68.60 -18.81
N GLU A 323 106.68 69.10 -20.00
CA GLU A 323 106.23 70.48 -20.53
C GLU A 323 107.21 71.69 -20.81
N ARG A 324 106.88 72.75 -21.66
CA ARG A 324 106.23 74.10 -21.32
C ARG A 324 106.17 75.36 -22.32
N GLU A 325 106.12 75.34 -23.68
CA GLU A 325 106.50 76.51 -24.59
C GLU A 325 105.43 77.42 -25.35
N CYS A 326 105.61 78.78 -25.54
CA CYS A 326 104.97 79.67 -26.61
C CYS A 326 105.38 81.22 -26.72
N VAL A 327 104.75 82.02 -27.64
CA VAL A 327 104.62 83.54 -27.82
C VAL A 327 105.83 84.45 -28.17
N LEU A 328 107.08 84.01 -27.97
CA LEU A 328 108.22 84.95 -27.80
C LEU A 328 108.75 85.75 -29.02
N SER A 329 108.46 85.39 -30.27
CA SER A 329 109.24 85.84 -31.43
C SER A 329 109.06 87.31 -31.87
N GLU A 330 107.87 87.89 -31.73
CA GLU A 330 107.51 89.16 -32.40
C GLU A 330 108.19 90.42 -31.81
N LEU A 331 108.68 90.35 -30.58
CA LEU A 331 109.27 91.51 -29.89
C LEU A 331 110.67 91.87 -30.42
N GLN A 332 111.36 90.92 -31.06
CA GLN A 332 112.78 91.05 -31.36
C GLN A 332 113.08 91.92 -32.60
N GLU A 333 112.22 91.94 -33.62
CA GLU A 333 112.39 92.81 -34.80
C GLU A 333 112.32 94.30 -34.45
N LYS A 334 111.43 94.68 -33.51
CA LYS A 334 111.16 96.09 -33.18
C LYS A 334 112.36 96.79 -32.54
N VAL A 335 113.18 96.05 -31.79
CA VAL A 335 114.44 96.55 -31.22
C VAL A 335 115.43 96.91 -32.33
N SER A 336 115.63 95.98 -33.28
CA SER A 336 116.57 96.13 -34.40
C SER A 336 116.24 97.28 -35.37
N SER A 337 115.00 97.78 -35.38
CA SER A 337 114.65 98.99 -36.15
C SER A 337 115.18 100.27 -35.47
N LEU A 338 115.04 100.37 -34.15
CA LEU A 338 115.32 101.59 -33.38
C LEU A 338 116.83 101.86 -33.24
N GLU A 339 117.65 100.82 -33.11
CA GLU A 339 119.10 100.96 -32.91
C GLU A 339 119.79 101.69 -34.08
N ARG A 340 119.39 101.40 -35.32
CA ARG A 340 119.95 102.05 -36.53
C ARG A 340 119.65 103.55 -36.64
N ARG A 341 118.72 104.09 -35.85
CA ARG A 341 118.41 105.54 -35.82
C ARG A 341 119.23 106.32 -34.81
N LEU A 342 120.05 105.65 -33.98
CA LEU A 342 120.74 106.30 -32.85
C LEU A 342 122.18 106.76 -33.17
N GLU A 343 122.89 106.08 -34.06
CA GLU A 343 124.26 106.46 -34.46
C GLU A 343 124.23 107.47 -35.61
N GLY A 344 124.23 108.76 -35.24
CA GLY A 344 123.93 109.87 -36.15
C GLY A 344 124.96 110.11 -37.27
N ASN A 345 124.63 109.66 -38.49
CA ASN A 345 125.19 110.15 -39.76
C ASN A 345 124.20 110.05 -40.93
N LEU A 346 122.89 109.95 -40.65
CA LEU A 346 121.84 109.78 -41.67
C LEU A 346 121.09 111.08 -41.96
N SER A 347 120.65 111.22 -43.21
CA SER A 347 120.02 112.41 -43.76
C SER A 347 118.50 112.48 -43.49
N GLN A 348 117.93 113.67 -43.66
CA GLN A 348 116.51 113.92 -43.38
C GLN A 348 115.56 113.12 -44.28
N ASP A 349 115.99 112.78 -45.51
CA ASP A 349 115.22 111.96 -46.46
C ASP A 349 115.16 110.48 -46.06
N GLU A 350 116.22 109.95 -45.44
CA GLU A 350 116.31 108.53 -45.06
C GLU A 350 115.32 108.20 -43.94
N HIS A 351 115.18 109.08 -42.93
CA HIS A 351 114.14 108.98 -41.91
C HIS A 351 112.72 109.04 -42.50
N LEU A 352 112.50 109.86 -43.54
CA LEU A 352 111.22 109.97 -44.21
C LEU A 352 110.89 108.68 -44.98
N GLN A 353 111.90 108.06 -45.62
CA GLN A 353 111.75 106.78 -46.29
C GLN A 353 111.48 105.61 -45.33
N GLU A 354 112.05 105.60 -44.12
CA GLU A 354 111.74 104.61 -43.08
C GLU A 354 110.28 104.74 -42.60
N LEU A 355 109.82 105.96 -42.30
CA LEU A 355 108.42 106.21 -41.89
C LEU A 355 107.41 105.79 -42.98
N LEU A 356 107.73 105.96 -44.26
CA LEU A 356 106.89 105.49 -45.36
C LEU A 356 106.84 103.94 -45.44
N LYS A 357 107.96 103.25 -45.14
CA LYS A 357 108.00 101.78 -45.06
C LYS A 357 107.18 101.27 -43.88
N GLU A 358 107.35 101.84 -42.69
CA GLU A 358 106.55 101.50 -41.49
C GLU A 358 105.06 101.75 -41.72
N LYS A 359 104.69 102.87 -42.36
CA LYS A 359 103.31 103.13 -42.77
C LYS A 359 102.78 102.02 -43.68
N SER A 360 103.54 101.63 -44.71
CA SER A 360 103.08 100.60 -45.68
C SER A 360 102.90 99.21 -45.06
N SER A 361 103.74 98.80 -44.11
CA SER A 361 103.62 97.49 -43.44
C SER A 361 102.49 97.46 -42.39
N VAL A 362 102.19 98.61 -41.76
CA VAL A 362 100.98 98.76 -40.92
C VAL A 362 99.72 98.76 -41.78
N GLU A 363 99.73 99.40 -42.95
CA GLU A 363 98.61 99.38 -43.90
C GLU A 363 98.35 97.96 -44.45
N GLN A 364 99.41 97.19 -44.76
CA GLN A 364 99.29 95.78 -45.16
C GLN A 364 98.70 94.91 -44.03
N ARG A 365 99.26 94.96 -42.82
CA ARG A 365 98.77 94.17 -41.67
C ARG A 365 97.31 94.50 -41.32
N LEU A 366 96.91 95.76 -41.48
CA LEU A 366 95.51 96.17 -41.28
C LEU A 366 94.58 95.57 -42.35
N GLU A 367 95.05 95.35 -43.57
CA GLU A 367 94.28 94.69 -44.63
C GLU A 367 94.24 93.16 -44.46
N GLU A 368 95.35 92.55 -44.03
CA GLU A 368 95.41 91.12 -43.67
C GLU A 368 94.39 90.78 -42.58
N VAL A 369 94.38 91.56 -41.48
CA VAL A 369 93.39 91.42 -40.38
C VAL A 369 91.95 91.68 -40.85
N ARG A 370 91.72 92.56 -41.85
CA ARG A 370 90.38 92.73 -42.46
C ARG A 370 89.95 91.50 -43.24
N VAL A 371 90.85 90.88 -44.00
CA VAL A 371 90.56 89.66 -44.78
C VAL A 371 90.26 88.49 -43.84
N GLU A 372 91.07 88.29 -42.80
CA GLU A 372 90.82 87.27 -41.77
C GLU A 372 89.49 87.48 -41.05
N LEU A 373 89.18 88.72 -40.64
CA LEU A 373 87.91 89.06 -39.98
C LEU A 373 86.70 88.86 -40.91
N LEU A 374 86.85 89.10 -42.22
CA LEU A 374 85.82 88.82 -43.21
C LEU A 374 85.64 87.31 -43.44
N GLN A 375 86.72 86.54 -43.45
CA GLN A 375 86.67 85.08 -43.54
C GLN A 375 86.01 84.47 -42.31
N GLU A 376 86.40 84.86 -41.09
CA GLU A 376 85.73 84.41 -39.86
C GLU A 376 84.28 84.86 -39.78
N ARG A 377 83.94 86.07 -40.25
CA ARG A 377 82.55 86.49 -40.37
C ARG A 377 81.76 85.60 -41.35
N SER A 378 82.38 85.07 -42.40
CA SER A 378 81.73 84.15 -43.34
C SER A 378 81.56 82.74 -42.76
N SER A 379 82.57 82.17 -42.08
CA SER A 379 82.46 80.86 -41.42
C SER A 379 81.39 80.88 -40.30
N HIS A 380 81.29 81.99 -39.56
CA HIS A 380 80.24 82.21 -38.56
C HIS A 380 78.86 82.36 -39.22
N ALA A 381 78.75 83.02 -40.37
CA ALA A 381 77.48 83.11 -41.10
C ALA A 381 77.01 81.75 -41.65
N ASP A 382 77.92 80.93 -42.18
CA ASP A 382 77.62 79.58 -42.68
C ASP A 382 77.20 78.62 -41.56
N THR A 383 77.90 78.67 -40.41
CA THR A 383 77.55 77.84 -39.24
C THR A 383 76.22 78.26 -38.61
N VAL A 384 75.93 79.57 -38.50
CA VAL A 384 74.60 80.06 -38.10
C VAL A 384 73.52 79.60 -39.08
N SER A 385 73.74 79.75 -40.39
CA SER A 385 72.78 79.30 -41.42
C SER A 385 72.50 77.79 -41.34
N SER A 386 73.52 76.98 -41.02
CA SER A 386 73.38 75.54 -40.81
C SER A 386 72.56 75.20 -39.55
N LEU A 387 72.77 75.92 -38.45
CA LEU A 387 72.02 75.79 -37.19
C LEU A 387 70.57 76.27 -37.32
N GLU A 388 70.31 77.34 -38.08
CA GLU A 388 68.96 77.81 -38.41
C GLU A 388 68.22 76.78 -39.28
N ALA A 389 68.89 76.19 -40.28
CA ALA A 389 68.34 75.11 -41.09
C ALA A 389 68.10 73.84 -40.27
N GLN A 390 68.96 73.51 -39.29
CA GLN A 390 68.75 72.40 -38.36
C GLN A 390 67.57 72.67 -37.43
N THR A 391 67.46 73.87 -36.89
CA THR A 391 66.33 74.31 -36.04
C THR A 391 65.01 74.23 -36.81
N SER A 392 65.01 74.66 -38.07
CA SER A 392 63.86 74.56 -38.97
C SER A 392 63.44 73.11 -39.24
N ARG A 393 64.40 72.20 -39.49
CA ARG A 393 64.14 70.76 -39.64
C ARG A 393 63.58 70.12 -38.37
N LEU A 394 64.13 70.46 -37.19
CA LEU A 394 63.64 69.96 -35.90
C LEU A 394 62.23 70.47 -35.61
N ASN A 395 61.95 71.76 -35.84
CA ASN A 395 60.61 72.33 -35.67
C ASN A 395 59.57 71.67 -36.62
N GLY A 396 59.96 71.36 -37.86
CA GLY A 396 59.13 70.58 -38.78
C GLY A 396 58.79 69.19 -38.24
N SER A 397 59.81 68.43 -37.80
CA SER A 397 59.62 67.11 -37.21
C SER A 397 58.77 67.13 -35.93
N VAL A 398 58.94 68.16 -35.08
CA VAL A 398 58.07 68.36 -33.89
C VAL A 398 56.63 68.63 -34.29
N ALA A 399 56.37 69.41 -35.35
CA ALA A 399 55.00 69.64 -35.85
C ALA A 399 54.37 68.36 -36.42
N GLU A 400 55.13 67.55 -37.18
CA GLU A 400 54.70 66.24 -37.68
C GLU A 400 54.34 65.28 -36.54
N LEU A 401 55.18 65.19 -35.51
CA LEU A 401 54.92 64.36 -34.33
C LEU A 401 53.70 64.85 -33.53
N GLN A 402 53.47 66.16 -33.43
CA GLN A 402 52.26 66.72 -32.82
C GLN A 402 50.99 66.39 -33.61
N MET A 403 51.05 66.42 -34.95
CA MET A 403 49.92 65.98 -35.79
C MET A 403 49.65 64.47 -35.65
N LEU A 404 50.71 63.65 -35.64
CA LEU A 404 50.60 62.20 -35.42
C LEU A 404 50.00 61.87 -34.04
N LEU A 405 50.40 62.58 -32.99
CA LEU A 405 49.84 62.41 -31.64
C LEU A 405 48.35 62.78 -31.62
N ARG A 406 47.95 63.93 -32.20
CA ARG A 406 46.54 64.31 -32.33
C ARG A 406 45.71 63.28 -33.07
N HIS A 407 46.20 62.78 -34.21
CA HIS A 407 45.51 61.70 -34.95
C HIS A 407 45.40 60.41 -34.14
N LYS A 408 46.39 60.06 -33.29
CA LYS A 408 46.29 58.93 -32.36
C LYS A 408 45.24 59.19 -31.28
N ASP A 409 45.27 60.35 -30.64
CA ASP A 409 44.29 60.74 -29.61
C ASP A 409 42.86 60.76 -30.16
N ASP A 410 42.64 61.35 -31.33
CA ASP A 410 41.33 61.42 -31.99
C ASP A 410 40.85 60.05 -32.45
N SER A 411 41.75 59.17 -32.92
CA SER A 411 41.40 57.76 -33.18
C SER A 411 41.01 57.03 -31.89
N SER A 412 41.70 57.27 -30.77
CA SER A 412 41.41 56.69 -29.46
C SER A 412 40.08 57.18 -28.87
N LYS A 413 39.71 58.45 -29.10
CA LYS A 413 38.37 58.98 -28.77
C LYS A 413 37.31 58.28 -29.62
N ALA A 414 37.47 58.24 -30.94
CA ALA A 414 36.51 57.61 -31.85
C ALA A 414 36.36 56.08 -31.64
N TYR A 415 37.38 55.38 -31.11
CA TYR A 415 37.23 53.99 -30.68
C TYR A 415 36.43 53.89 -29.37
N ARG A 416 36.70 54.73 -28.37
CA ARG A 416 35.93 54.76 -27.11
C ARG A 416 34.48 55.14 -27.32
N GLU A 417 34.20 56.21 -28.08
CA GLU A 417 32.84 56.64 -28.42
C GLU A 417 32.02 55.52 -29.08
N ARG A 418 32.65 54.66 -29.90
CA ARG A 418 32.01 53.46 -30.48
C ARG A 418 31.76 52.37 -29.45
N THR A 419 32.71 52.07 -28.57
CA THR A 419 32.51 51.06 -27.52
C THR A 419 31.47 51.51 -26.51
N ASP A 420 31.46 52.79 -26.14
CA ASP A 420 30.54 53.37 -25.18
C ASP A 420 29.12 53.41 -25.76
N ALA A 421 28.95 53.79 -27.04
CA ALA A 421 27.68 53.67 -27.74
C ALA A 421 27.19 52.22 -27.89
N GLN A 422 28.10 51.26 -28.10
CA GLN A 422 27.75 49.83 -28.13
C GLN A 422 27.34 49.32 -26.74
N ILE A 423 28.02 49.74 -25.67
CA ILE A 423 27.67 49.43 -24.28
C ILE A 423 26.27 49.98 -23.98
N SER A 424 26.00 51.26 -24.23
CA SER A 424 24.67 51.83 -24.01
C SER A 424 23.56 51.20 -24.88
N SER A 425 23.87 50.73 -26.08
CA SER A 425 22.91 49.95 -26.88
C SER A 425 22.61 48.57 -26.27
N LEU A 426 23.59 47.92 -25.63
CA LEU A 426 23.39 46.63 -24.94
C LEU A 426 22.68 46.84 -23.60
N GLU A 427 23.02 47.88 -22.84
CA GLU A 427 22.32 48.30 -21.62
C GLU A 427 20.84 48.55 -21.90
N GLN A 428 20.51 49.32 -22.95
CA GLN A 428 19.12 49.56 -23.36
C GLN A 428 18.38 48.27 -23.72
N GLN A 429 19.02 47.30 -24.39
CA GLN A 429 18.42 46.00 -24.70
C GLN A 429 18.15 45.18 -23.42
N VAL A 430 19.13 45.07 -22.52
CA VAL A 430 18.96 44.40 -21.21
C VAL A 430 17.81 45.04 -20.43
N ASP A 431 17.74 46.36 -20.43
CA ASP A 431 16.72 47.13 -19.74
C ASP A 431 15.33 46.99 -20.41
N GLU A 432 15.25 46.82 -21.73
CA GLU A 432 14.02 46.47 -22.45
C GLU A 432 13.56 45.03 -22.13
N PHE A 433 14.46 44.04 -22.16
CA PHE A 433 14.16 42.67 -21.76
C PHE A 433 13.73 42.59 -20.29
N THR A 434 14.34 43.38 -19.40
CA THR A 434 13.97 43.45 -17.98
C THR A 434 12.61 44.14 -17.76
N ARG A 435 12.17 45.03 -18.66
CA ARG A 435 10.79 45.55 -18.68
C ARG A 435 9.80 44.50 -19.18
N LYS A 436 10.13 43.77 -20.26
CA LYS A 436 9.31 42.69 -20.82
C LYS A 436 9.10 41.55 -19.82
N LEU A 437 10.17 41.14 -19.13
CA LEU A 437 10.11 40.16 -18.04
C LEU A 437 9.18 40.65 -16.93
N ARG A 438 9.35 41.88 -16.44
CA ARG A 438 8.47 42.48 -15.41
C ARG A 438 7.01 42.67 -15.84
N SER A 439 6.70 42.73 -17.14
CA SER A 439 5.31 42.65 -17.61
C SER A 439 4.78 41.21 -17.66
N ALA A 440 5.60 40.23 -18.04
CA ALA A 440 5.20 38.82 -18.03
C ALA A 440 5.01 38.28 -16.60
N GLU A 441 5.90 38.63 -15.66
CA GLU A 441 5.78 38.32 -14.23
C GLU A 441 4.46 38.83 -13.64
N ARG A 442 4.03 40.04 -14.01
CA ARG A 442 2.72 40.59 -13.61
C ARG A 442 1.56 39.85 -14.24
N GLN A 443 1.61 39.58 -15.55
CA GLN A 443 0.56 38.80 -16.23
C GLN A 443 0.42 37.39 -15.66
N LEU A 444 1.53 36.76 -15.24
CA LEU A 444 1.51 35.49 -14.52
C LEU A 444 0.83 35.67 -13.15
N ALA A 445 1.26 36.62 -12.32
CA ALA A 445 0.65 36.88 -11.01
C ALA A 445 -0.86 37.23 -11.09
N ASP A 446 -1.27 38.04 -12.08
CA ASP A 446 -2.68 38.37 -12.34
C ASP A 446 -3.47 37.10 -12.75
N SER A 447 -2.86 36.20 -13.54
CA SER A 447 -3.48 34.93 -13.94
C SER A 447 -3.53 33.91 -12.80
N GLU A 448 -2.52 33.86 -11.94
CA GLU A 448 -2.47 33.03 -10.73
C GLU A 448 -3.53 33.48 -9.72
N ALA A 449 -3.66 34.79 -9.50
CA ALA A 449 -4.73 35.36 -8.68
C ALA A 449 -6.13 35.05 -9.26
N HIS A 450 -6.31 35.13 -10.58
CA HIS A 450 -7.57 34.74 -11.21
C HIS A 450 -7.86 33.24 -11.00
N VAL A 451 -6.87 32.36 -11.20
CA VAL A 451 -7.00 30.92 -10.94
C VAL A 451 -7.31 30.64 -9.46
N GLN A 452 -6.72 31.36 -8.51
CA GLN A 452 -7.03 31.26 -7.08
C GLN A 452 -8.49 31.64 -6.80
N THR A 453 -8.97 32.79 -7.27
CA THR A 453 -10.39 33.19 -7.07
C THR A 453 -11.39 32.22 -7.71
N LEU A 454 -11.04 31.58 -8.84
CA LEU A 454 -11.84 30.51 -9.42
C LEU A 454 -11.81 29.25 -8.55
N GLN A 455 -10.64 28.84 -8.04
CA GLN A 455 -10.51 27.69 -7.14
C GLN A 455 -11.30 27.89 -5.84
N GLU A 456 -11.27 29.10 -5.26
CA GLU A 456 -12.08 29.48 -4.10
C GLU A 456 -13.58 29.33 -4.40
N GLY A 457 -14.08 29.92 -5.50
CA GLY A 457 -15.48 29.78 -5.90
C GLY A 457 -15.91 28.33 -6.19
N TRP A 458 -15.02 27.50 -6.77
CA TRP A 458 -15.26 26.07 -6.94
C TRP A 458 -15.30 25.30 -5.61
N VAL A 459 -14.50 25.70 -4.62
CA VAL A 459 -14.52 25.15 -3.26
C VAL A 459 -15.81 25.54 -2.54
N GLU A 460 -16.23 26.81 -2.61
CA GLU A 460 -17.48 27.30 -2.02
C GLU A 460 -18.71 26.58 -2.60
N GLU A 461 -18.82 26.45 -3.93
CA GLU A 461 -19.95 25.75 -4.54
C GLU A 461 -19.91 24.24 -4.24
N ARG A 462 -18.73 23.62 -4.20
CA ARG A 462 -18.57 22.21 -3.77
C ARG A 462 -19.06 22.03 -2.32
N GLU A 463 -18.70 22.93 -1.41
CA GLU A 463 -19.15 22.87 -0.01
C GLU A 463 -20.65 23.16 0.12
N ARG A 464 -21.21 24.10 -0.65
CA ARG A 464 -22.65 24.36 -0.72
C ARG A 464 -23.42 23.12 -1.20
N LEU A 465 -22.93 22.45 -2.24
CA LEU A 465 -23.50 21.20 -2.75
C LEU A 465 -23.32 20.04 -1.75
N GLN A 466 -22.18 19.95 -1.06
CA GLN A 466 -21.94 18.94 -0.02
C GLN A 466 -22.86 19.12 1.19
N GLN A 467 -23.08 20.36 1.64
CA GLN A 467 -24.09 20.71 2.66
C GLN A 467 -25.51 20.37 2.19
N GLN A 468 -25.86 20.70 0.94
CA GLN A 468 -27.15 20.36 0.36
C GLN A 468 -27.38 18.84 0.33
N VAL A 469 -26.40 18.05 -0.13
CA VAL A 469 -26.43 16.58 -0.12
C VAL A 469 -26.51 16.04 1.31
N GLY A 470 -25.76 16.62 2.26
CA GLY A 470 -25.87 16.30 3.69
C GLY A 470 -27.28 16.48 4.23
N SER A 471 -27.92 17.63 3.96
CA SER A 471 -29.30 17.91 4.38
C SER A 471 -30.34 16.96 3.76
N GLN A 472 -30.09 16.47 2.55
CA GLN A 472 -30.98 15.50 1.88
C GLN A 472 -30.77 14.09 2.44
N ARG A 473 -29.51 13.69 2.72
CA ARG A 473 -29.18 12.43 3.39
C ARG A 473 -29.78 12.37 4.79
N GLN A 474 -29.67 13.45 5.58
CA GLN A 474 -30.27 13.53 6.91
C GLN A 474 -31.80 13.37 6.84
N ARG A 475 -32.49 14.13 5.97
CA ARG A 475 -33.94 13.99 5.77
C ARG A 475 -34.35 12.60 5.22
N GLY A 476 -33.46 11.93 4.51
CA GLY A 476 -33.62 10.51 4.14
C GLY A 476 -33.58 9.60 5.36
N LEU A 477 -32.54 9.71 6.19
CA LEU A 477 -32.36 8.93 7.41
C LEU A 477 -33.51 9.16 8.43
N GLU A 478 -33.96 10.41 8.59
CA GLU A 478 -35.11 10.76 9.44
C GLU A 478 -36.39 10.06 8.98
N ARG A 479 -36.64 10.02 7.66
CA ARG A 479 -37.79 9.28 7.09
C ARG A 479 -37.64 7.77 7.23
N CYS A 480 -36.44 7.22 7.05
CA CYS A 480 -36.16 5.80 7.28
C CYS A 480 -36.42 5.43 8.74
N GLY A 481 -35.91 6.19 9.70
CA GLY A 481 -36.17 5.98 11.12
C GLY A 481 -37.65 6.06 11.49
N GLN A 482 -38.39 7.03 10.93
CA GLN A 482 -39.85 7.12 11.10
C GLN A 482 -40.60 5.89 10.56
N LEU A 483 -40.18 5.37 9.40
CA LEU A 483 -40.76 4.15 8.81
C LEU A 483 -40.36 2.89 9.60
N GLU A 484 -39.13 2.81 10.11
CA GLU A 484 -38.66 1.73 10.97
C GLU A 484 -39.39 1.71 12.32
N GLU A 485 -39.65 2.87 12.92
CA GLU A 485 -40.47 2.98 14.13
C GLU A 485 -41.92 2.55 13.87
N GLN A 486 -42.54 3.01 12.78
CA GLN A 486 -43.88 2.58 12.36
C GLN A 486 -43.95 1.06 12.13
N LEU A 487 -42.98 0.48 11.41
CA LEU A 487 -42.86 -0.96 11.24
C LEU A 487 -42.63 -1.69 12.57
N GLY A 488 -41.89 -1.09 13.50
CA GLY A 488 -41.70 -1.59 14.86
C GLY A 488 -43.01 -1.59 15.67
N VAL A 489 -43.85 -0.57 15.56
CA VAL A 489 -45.19 -0.53 16.18
C VAL A 489 -46.09 -1.60 15.57
N LEU A 490 -46.16 -1.68 14.24
CA LEU A 490 -46.98 -2.68 13.52
C LEU A 490 -46.52 -4.13 13.80
N ARG A 491 -45.22 -4.37 13.98
CA ARG A 491 -44.70 -5.67 14.45
C ARG A 491 -45.17 -5.98 15.87
N ARG A 492 -44.96 -5.07 16.84
CA ARG A 492 -45.41 -5.27 18.23
C ARG A 492 -46.92 -5.50 18.34
N GLN A 493 -47.73 -4.83 17.53
CA GLN A 493 -49.17 -5.07 17.45
C GLN A 493 -49.48 -6.49 16.96
N ARG A 494 -48.93 -6.89 15.81
CA ARG A 494 -49.07 -8.25 15.28
C ARG A 494 -48.58 -9.32 16.25
N ASP A 495 -47.47 -9.08 16.94
CA ASP A 495 -46.88 -10.03 17.87
C ASP A 495 -47.74 -10.17 19.14
N ALA A 496 -48.40 -9.09 19.58
CA ALA A 496 -49.41 -9.14 20.64
C ALA A 496 -50.72 -9.84 20.19
N GLU A 497 -51.18 -9.61 18.97
CA GLU A 497 -52.33 -10.33 18.37
C GLU A 497 -52.04 -11.83 18.22
N ASN A 498 -50.84 -12.19 17.79
CA ASN A 498 -50.35 -13.56 17.72
C ASN A 498 -50.28 -14.20 19.12
N ALA A 499 -49.73 -13.50 20.12
CA ALA A 499 -49.65 -13.99 21.49
C ALA A 499 -51.03 -14.18 22.13
N ALA A 500 -51.97 -13.26 21.90
CA ALA A 500 -53.36 -13.39 22.32
C ALA A 500 -54.06 -14.58 21.63
N SER A 501 -53.81 -14.77 20.33
CA SER A 501 -54.34 -15.91 19.57
C SER A 501 -53.78 -17.25 20.07
N GLN A 502 -52.47 -17.30 20.37
CA GLN A 502 -51.83 -18.49 20.96
C GLN A 502 -52.35 -18.77 22.38
N ALA A 503 -52.56 -17.75 23.21
CA ALA A 503 -53.15 -17.90 24.53
C ALA A 503 -54.58 -18.43 24.45
N ALA A 504 -55.40 -17.93 23.52
CA ALA A 504 -56.75 -18.45 23.28
C ALA A 504 -56.75 -19.91 22.79
N LEU A 505 -55.82 -20.28 21.89
CA LEU A 505 -55.65 -21.68 21.46
C LEU A 505 -55.17 -22.58 22.61
N ALA A 506 -54.27 -22.11 23.46
CA ALA A 506 -53.81 -22.83 24.64
C ALA A 506 -54.97 -23.03 25.65
N GLU A 507 -55.76 -21.99 25.92
CA GLU A 507 -56.94 -22.09 26.77
C GLU A 507 -57.99 -23.05 26.20
N LEU A 508 -58.27 -22.99 24.89
CA LEU A 508 -59.15 -23.94 24.21
C LEU A 508 -58.63 -25.38 24.31
N SER A 509 -57.32 -25.61 24.17
CA SER A 509 -56.71 -26.93 24.34
C SER A 509 -56.81 -27.44 25.78
N SER A 510 -56.65 -26.56 26.78
CA SER A 510 -56.81 -26.91 28.20
C SER A 510 -58.28 -27.19 28.56
N ARG A 511 -59.22 -26.41 28.05
CA ARG A 511 -60.66 -26.70 28.14
C ARG A 511 -60.98 -28.04 27.47
N GLN A 512 -60.32 -28.37 26.36
CA GLN A 512 -60.47 -29.67 25.69
C GLN A 512 -59.91 -30.82 26.53
N THR A 513 -58.69 -30.73 27.08
CA THR A 513 -58.14 -31.79 27.95
C THR A 513 -59.01 -32.00 29.19
N VAL A 514 -59.43 -30.92 29.87
CA VAL A 514 -60.36 -31.00 31.02
C VAL A 514 -61.70 -31.63 30.62
N SER A 515 -62.25 -31.33 29.43
CA SER A 515 -63.48 -31.97 28.96
C SER A 515 -63.31 -33.47 28.68
N VAL A 516 -62.14 -33.90 28.20
CA VAL A 516 -61.79 -35.31 27.97
C VAL A 516 -61.53 -36.04 29.29
N GLU A 517 -60.89 -35.39 30.26
CA GLU A 517 -60.69 -35.93 31.61
C GLU A 517 -62.00 -36.07 32.37
N ILE A 518 -62.92 -35.10 32.25
CA ILE A 518 -64.29 -35.20 32.78
C ILE A 518 -65.05 -36.35 32.10
N ALA A 519 -64.98 -36.47 30.76
CA ALA A 519 -65.62 -37.58 30.05
C ALA A 519 -65.06 -38.94 30.50
N LYS A 520 -63.73 -39.06 30.66
CA LYS A 520 -63.09 -40.27 31.17
C LYS A 520 -63.48 -40.56 32.62
N ALA A 521 -63.52 -39.57 33.50
CA ALA A 521 -63.96 -39.74 34.88
C ALA A 521 -65.45 -40.18 34.97
N LEU A 522 -66.30 -39.70 34.05
CA LEU A 522 -67.68 -40.16 33.91
C LEU A 522 -67.77 -41.60 33.37
N GLU A 523 -66.86 -42.03 32.49
CA GLU A 523 -66.75 -43.44 32.12
C GLU A 523 -66.21 -44.32 33.26
N ASP A 524 -65.20 -43.87 34.00
CA ASP A 524 -64.56 -44.66 35.06
C ASP A 524 -65.47 -44.78 36.30
N THR A 525 -66.19 -43.71 36.66
CA THR A 525 -67.26 -43.81 37.69
C THR A 525 -68.45 -44.64 37.21
N ARG A 526 -68.73 -44.68 35.90
CA ARG A 526 -69.69 -45.62 35.32
C ARG A 526 -69.21 -47.07 35.42
N ARG A 527 -67.94 -47.36 35.08
CA ARG A 527 -67.31 -48.68 35.23
C ARG A 527 -67.35 -49.13 36.69
N GLN A 528 -66.92 -48.29 37.62
CA GLN A 528 -67.01 -48.55 39.07
C GLN A 528 -68.45 -48.80 39.53
N LYS A 529 -69.44 -48.09 38.99
CA LYS A 529 -70.86 -48.36 39.29
C LYS A 529 -71.31 -49.71 38.75
N GLU A 530 -70.92 -50.07 37.53
CA GLU A 530 -71.22 -51.37 36.92
C GLU A 530 -70.53 -52.52 37.68
N GLU A 531 -69.27 -52.35 38.10
CA GLU A 531 -68.52 -53.28 38.96
C GLU A 531 -69.13 -53.41 40.37
N LEU A 532 -69.42 -52.31 41.06
CA LEU A 532 -70.08 -52.34 42.37
C LEU A 532 -71.48 -52.96 42.28
N GLN A 533 -72.19 -52.75 41.17
CA GLN A 533 -73.48 -53.40 40.92
C GLN A 533 -73.31 -54.93 40.74
N ILE A 534 -72.22 -55.39 40.10
CA ILE A 534 -71.85 -56.82 40.05
C ILE A 534 -71.45 -57.35 41.44
N GLN A 535 -70.65 -56.62 42.21
CA GLN A 535 -70.24 -57.01 43.57
C GLN A 535 -71.44 -57.09 44.52
N VAL A 536 -72.40 -56.16 44.44
CA VAL A 536 -73.65 -56.23 45.22
C VAL A 536 -74.52 -57.41 44.79
N TRP A 537 -74.51 -57.79 43.50
CA TRP A 537 -75.16 -59.03 43.05
C TRP A 537 -74.47 -60.29 43.59
N ALA A 538 -73.13 -60.34 43.56
CA ALA A 538 -72.35 -61.46 44.08
C ALA A 538 -72.50 -61.61 45.60
N ALA A 539 -72.23 -60.55 46.37
CA ALA A 539 -72.37 -60.55 47.83
C ALA A 539 -73.80 -60.80 48.30
N ARG A 540 -74.82 -60.46 47.51
CA ARG A 540 -76.21 -60.87 47.77
C ARG A 540 -76.37 -62.38 47.61
N GLY A 541 -75.79 -62.97 46.56
CA GLY A 541 -75.71 -64.42 46.38
C GLY A 541 -75.00 -65.10 47.55
N ASP A 542 -73.85 -64.57 47.99
CA ASP A 542 -73.09 -65.09 49.12
C ASP A 542 -73.88 -64.98 50.44
N VAL A 543 -74.61 -63.88 50.65
CA VAL A 543 -75.50 -63.70 51.82
C VAL A 543 -76.70 -64.65 51.77
N ASP A 544 -77.26 -64.92 50.60
CA ASP A 544 -78.37 -65.87 50.45
C ASP A 544 -77.88 -67.33 50.58
N GLN A 545 -76.64 -67.65 50.17
CA GLN A 545 -75.96 -68.92 50.46
C GLN A 545 -75.65 -69.07 51.95
N LEU A 546 -75.05 -68.07 52.59
CA LEU A 546 -74.72 -68.08 54.02
C LEU A 546 -75.95 -68.24 54.92
N LYS A 547 -77.14 -67.81 54.48
CA LYS A 547 -78.41 -68.10 55.17
C LYS A 547 -78.81 -69.57 55.10
N ALA A 548 -78.63 -70.23 53.94
CA ALA A 548 -78.87 -71.66 53.82
C ALA A 548 -77.87 -72.45 54.68
N ASP A 549 -76.59 -72.13 54.54
CA ASP A 549 -75.47 -72.61 55.37
C ASP A 549 -75.72 -72.43 56.88
N ALA A 550 -76.36 -71.33 57.30
CA ALA A 550 -76.70 -71.06 58.69
C ALA A 550 -77.91 -71.89 59.16
N ALA A 551 -78.95 -72.04 58.33
CA ALA A 551 -80.10 -72.89 58.62
C ALA A 551 -79.69 -74.37 58.75
N ASP A 552 -78.81 -74.85 57.87
CA ASP A 552 -78.24 -76.20 57.93
C ASP A 552 -77.42 -76.40 59.22
N ARG A 553 -76.60 -75.41 59.61
CA ARG A 553 -75.85 -75.46 60.88
C ARG A 553 -76.76 -75.35 62.11
N GLU A 554 -77.85 -74.60 62.07
CA GLU A 554 -78.82 -74.55 63.16
C GLU A 554 -79.56 -75.88 63.30
N GLN A 555 -79.93 -76.52 62.19
CA GLN A 555 -80.47 -77.88 62.17
C GLN A 555 -79.48 -78.89 62.78
N VAL A 556 -78.19 -78.86 62.39
CA VAL A 556 -77.14 -79.72 62.98
C VAL A 556 -76.94 -79.42 64.48
N MET A 557 -76.89 -78.15 64.88
CA MET A 557 -76.75 -77.76 66.29
C MET A 557 -77.96 -78.18 67.13
N SER A 558 -79.17 -78.22 66.56
CA SER A 558 -80.35 -78.76 67.25
C SER A 558 -80.19 -80.26 67.55
N SER A 559 -79.62 -81.02 66.60
CA SER A 559 -79.33 -82.45 66.76
C SER A 559 -78.21 -82.68 67.79
N LEU A 560 -77.11 -81.92 67.70
CA LEU A 560 -75.98 -82.06 68.63
C LEU A 560 -76.34 -81.68 70.07
N ARG A 561 -77.23 -80.69 70.27
CA ARG A 561 -77.78 -80.35 71.59
C ARG A 561 -78.60 -81.49 72.17
N GLN A 562 -79.38 -82.19 71.34
CA GLN A 562 -80.15 -83.37 71.76
C GLN A 562 -79.24 -84.53 72.18
N GLU A 563 -78.09 -84.69 71.52
CA GLU A 563 -77.07 -85.69 71.87
C GLU A 563 -76.32 -85.35 73.17
N VAL A 564 -75.88 -84.10 73.37
CA VAL A 564 -75.17 -83.67 74.60
C VAL A 564 -76.02 -83.83 75.86
N VAL A 565 -77.34 -83.63 75.78
CA VAL A 565 -78.26 -83.93 76.90
C VAL A 565 -78.15 -85.41 77.30
N SER A 566 -78.22 -86.33 76.32
CA SER A 566 -78.12 -87.78 76.57
C SER A 566 -76.75 -88.24 77.09
N GLN A 567 -75.67 -87.47 76.87
CA GLN A 567 -74.35 -87.72 77.44
C GLN A 567 -74.20 -87.16 78.87
N THR A 568 -74.83 -86.02 79.16
CA THR A 568 -74.79 -85.41 80.50
C THR A 568 -75.44 -86.33 81.54
N GLU A 569 -76.58 -86.93 81.19
CA GLU A 569 -77.29 -87.93 81.99
C GLU A 569 -76.44 -89.18 82.34
N GLN A 570 -75.36 -89.44 81.60
CA GLN A 570 -74.42 -90.54 81.86
C GLN A 570 -73.26 -90.13 82.79
N LEU A 571 -72.84 -88.86 82.75
CA LEU A 571 -71.69 -88.35 83.51
C LEU A 571 -72.00 -88.18 85.00
N ASP A 572 -73.20 -87.72 85.35
CA ASP A 572 -73.62 -87.55 86.75
C ASP A 572 -73.57 -88.89 87.52
N SER A 573 -73.87 -90.00 86.83
CA SER A 573 -73.75 -91.38 87.35
C SER A 573 -72.30 -91.78 87.70
N CYS A 574 -71.30 -91.08 87.16
CA CYS A 574 -69.88 -91.36 87.41
C CYS A 574 -69.27 -90.49 88.52
N GLN A 575 -69.66 -89.21 88.63
CA GLN A 575 -69.03 -88.27 89.58
C GLN A 575 -69.28 -88.64 91.04
N SER A 576 -70.45 -89.23 91.36
CA SER A 576 -70.82 -89.70 92.69
C SER A 576 -69.91 -90.82 93.26
N ARG A 577 -68.86 -91.25 92.54
CA ARG A 577 -67.95 -92.34 92.90
C ARG A 577 -66.50 -91.88 93.15
N VAL A 578 -66.24 -90.57 93.18
CA VAL A 578 -64.89 -90.00 93.35
C VAL A 578 -64.68 -89.37 94.73
N LEU A 579 -65.69 -88.67 95.25
CA LEU A 579 -65.61 -87.89 96.50
C LEU A 579 -65.25 -88.73 97.75
N ASP A 580 -65.52 -90.04 97.72
CA ASP A 580 -65.27 -90.95 98.85
C ASP A 580 -63.76 -91.18 99.14
N LEU A 581 -62.86 -90.76 98.24
CA LEU A 581 -61.43 -91.10 98.29
C LEU A 581 -60.49 -89.98 98.79
N GLU A 582 -60.91 -88.71 98.76
CA GLU A 582 -59.97 -87.59 98.94
C GLU A 582 -59.64 -87.30 100.42
N GLY A 583 -60.47 -87.74 101.36
CA GLY A 583 -60.38 -87.39 102.79
C GLY A 583 -59.24 -88.04 103.60
N GLU A 584 -58.41 -88.91 103.01
CA GLU A 584 -57.38 -89.66 103.75
C GLU A 584 -56.01 -88.98 103.81
N LEU A 585 -55.74 -87.96 102.98
CA LEU A 585 -54.36 -87.50 102.70
C LEU A 585 -53.79 -86.40 103.62
N GLU A 586 -54.61 -85.60 104.31
CA GLU A 586 -54.16 -84.31 104.87
C GLU A 586 -53.31 -84.40 106.16
N SER A 587 -53.28 -85.54 106.85
CA SER A 587 -52.86 -85.63 108.27
C SER A 587 -51.34 -85.61 108.60
N LEU A 588 -50.44 -85.38 107.63
CA LEU A 588 -49.01 -85.74 107.73
C LEU A 588 -47.97 -84.62 107.55
N SER A 589 -48.35 -83.35 107.44
CA SER A 589 -47.53 -82.33 106.72
C SER A 589 -46.52 -81.46 107.53
N GLU A 590 -46.61 -81.36 108.86
CA GLU A 590 -46.39 -80.05 109.52
C GLU A 590 -45.16 -79.92 110.46
N GLN A 591 -43.92 -80.26 110.05
CA GLN A 591 -42.81 -80.46 111.02
C GLN A 591 -41.40 -79.82 110.81
N LEU A 592 -41.18 -78.83 109.91
CA LEU A 592 -39.87 -78.12 109.80
C LEU A 592 -39.99 -76.63 109.41
N GLN A 593 -39.26 -75.72 110.09
CA GLN A 593 -38.92 -74.36 109.60
C GLN A 593 -37.85 -73.61 110.44
N THR A 594 -37.25 -72.54 109.85
CA THR A 594 -36.13 -71.68 110.32
C THR A 594 -34.74 -72.37 110.39
N SER A 595 -33.58 -71.80 109.99
CA SER A 595 -33.17 -70.55 109.27
C SER A 595 -31.65 -70.70 108.93
N GLU A 596 -30.92 -69.93 108.09
CA GLU A 596 -31.20 -68.69 107.32
C GLU A 596 -30.48 -68.71 105.92
N VAL A 597 -29.77 -67.65 105.47
CA VAL A 597 -29.22 -67.48 104.08
C VAL A 597 -27.77 -66.92 104.03
N CYS A 598 -26.99 -67.31 103.01
CA CYS A 598 -25.73 -66.71 102.53
C CYS A 598 -25.61 -66.85 100.98
N ASP A 599 -24.55 -66.27 100.41
CA ASP A 599 -23.77 -66.59 99.19
C ASP A 599 -24.07 -67.91 98.44
N GLU A 600 -23.84 -68.10 97.13
CA GLU A 600 -23.23 -67.32 96.03
C GLU A 600 -23.64 -67.99 94.69
N GLU A 601 -23.43 -67.36 93.53
CA GLU A 601 -23.41 -68.09 92.23
C GLU A 601 -22.19 -67.72 91.38
N GLN A 602 -21.37 -68.73 91.06
CA GLN A 602 -20.21 -68.58 90.17
C GLN A 602 -20.34 -69.49 88.93
N ASN A 603 -20.63 -68.89 87.78
CA ASN A 603 -20.53 -69.57 86.49
C ASN A 603 -19.05 -69.76 86.10
N GLY A 604 -18.44 -70.87 86.54
CA GLY A 604 -17.15 -71.35 86.03
C GLY A 604 -17.37 -72.16 84.75
N THR A 605 -17.00 -71.73 83.53
CA THR A 605 -15.77 -71.08 83.06
C THR A 605 -14.55 -72.01 83.04
N VAL A 606 -14.12 -72.33 81.81
CA VAL A 606 -12.85 -72.96 81.44
C VAL A 606 -12.56 -74.30 82.16
N THR A 607 -11.36 -74.61 82.66
CA THR A 607 -10.81 -74.12 83.95
C THR A 607 -9.32 -73.77 83.89
N VAL A 608 -8.88 -72.95 82.94
CA VAL A 608 -7.43 -72.68 82.70
C VAL A 608 -6.75 -74.01 82.27
N ASP A 609 -5.44 -74.18 82.43
CA ASP A 609 -4.60 -75.36 82.11
C ASP A 609 -4.67 -76.05 80.69
N ASP A 610 -4.91 -75.41 79.53
CA ASP A 610 -5.05 -73.97 79.37
C ASP A 610 -5.70 -73.40 78.11
N LEU A 611 -6.51 -72.37 78.38
CA LEU A 611 -6.77 -71.18 77.57
C LEU A 611 -5.46 -70.63 76.93
N ASP A 612 -4.34 -70.70 77.65
CA ASP A 612 -3.01 -70.33 77.16
C ASP A 612 -2.43 -71.27 76.08
N HIS A 613 -2.81 -72.55 76.01
CA HIS A 613 -2.46 -73.33 74.82
C HIS A 613 -3.22 -72.80 73.60
N LEU A 614 -4.47 -72.34 73.77
CA LEU A 614 -5.21 -71.63 72.73
C LEU A 614 -4.59 -70.26 72.39
N GLN A 615 -4.04 -69.51 73.35
CA GLN A 615 -3.27 -68.28 73.04
C GLN A 615 -1.97 -68.59 72.28
N LYS A 616 -1.25 -69.65 72.66
CA LYS A 616 0.01 -70.05 72.02
C LYS A 616 -0.23 -70.60 70.61
N VAL A 617 -1.26 -71.44 70.47
CA VAL A 617 -1.77 -71.94 69.18
C VAL A 617 -2.39 -70.82 68.35
N ASN A 618 -2.86 -69.71 68.93
CA ASN A 618 -3.27 -68.54 68.15
C ASN A 618 -2.08 -68.04 67.29
N ARG A 619 -0.85 -68.10 67.80
CA ARG A 619 0.36 -67.68 67.07
C ARG A 619 0.80 -68.70 66.00
N ASP A 620 0.66 -69.99 66.27
CA ASP A 620 0.86 -71.05 65.27
C ASP A 620 -0.25 -71.04 64.20
N LEU A 621 -1.47 -70.65 64.55
CA LEU A 621 -2.60 -70.48 63.64
C LEU A 621 -2.56 -69.14 62.90
N GLU A 622 -1.98 -68.06 63.43
CA GLU A 622 -1.65 -66.85 62.67
C GLU A 622 -0.67 -67.21 61.54
N LEU A 623 0.38 -67.97 61.85
CA LEU A 623 1.33 -68.49 60.87
C LEU A 623 0.65 -69.45 59.88
N GLN A 624 -0.09 -70.45 60.35
CA GLN A 624 -0.83 -71.37 59.46
C GLN A 624 -1.97 -70.69 58.70
N LEU A 625 -2.57 -69.60 59.16
CA LEU A 625 -3.52 -68.79 58.41
C LEU A 625 -2.78 -67.94 57.38
N SER A 626 -1.57 -67.47 57.64
CA SER A 626 -0.76 -66.80 56.61
C SER A 626 -0.40 -67.76 55.47
N ASP A 627 -0.05 -69.01 55.76
CA ASP A 627 0.26 -70.04 54.76
C ASP A 627 -1.00 -70.65 54.12
N LYS A 628 -2.04 -70.96 54.90
CA LYS A 628 -3.32 -71.42 54.36
C LYS A 628 -4.07 -70.31 53.63
N ASN A 629 -3.78 -69.02 53.82
CA ASN A 629 -4.23 -67.98 52.89
C ASN A 629 -3.53 -68.05 51.52
N LYS A 630 -2.28 -68.54 51.44
CA LYS A 630 -1.63 -68.90 50.17
C LYS A 630 -2.35 -70.12 49.54
N THR A 631 -2.77 -71.10 50.36
CA THR A 631 -3.58 -72.24 49.90
C THR A 631 -5.02 -71.86 49.54
N ILE A 632 -5.63 -70.86 50.19
CA ILE A 632 -6.95 -70.34 49.86
C ILE A 632 -6.94 -69.68 48.48
N LYS A 633 -5.83 -69.10 48.01
CA LYS A 633 -5.70 -68.69 46.60
C LYS A 633 -5.77 -69.89 45.64
N GLN A 634 -5.11 -71.00 45.96
CA GLN A 634 -5.22 -72.25 45.18
C GLN A 634 -6.63 -72.86 45.23
N LEU A 635 -7.29 -72.83 46.40
CA LEU A 635 -8.67 -73.31 46.55
C LEU A 635 -9.68 -72.38 45.89
N GLN A 636 -9.50 -71.06 45.90
CA GLN A 636 -10.32 -70.10 45.15
C GLN A 636 -10.17 -70.30 43.64
N GLN A 637 -8.98 -70.67 43.15
CA GLN A 637 -8.77 -71.05 41.76
C GLN A 637 -9.54 -72.35 41.41
N ARG A 638 -9.53 -73.37 42.28
CA ARG A 638 -10.41 -74.55 42.15
C ARG A 638 -11.91 -74.24 42.35
N LEU A 639 -12.26 -73.23 43.14
CA LEU A 639 -13.65 -72.79 43.36
C LEU A 639 -14.17 -72.02 42.13
N ALA A 640 -13.31 -71.32 41.40
CA ALA A 640 -13.63 -70.77 40.08
C ALA A 640 -13.87 -71.91 39.06
N GLU A 641 -13.08 -72.99 39.13
CA GLU A 641 -13.28 -74.19 38.30
C GLU A 641 -14.56 -74.96 38.67
N LEU A 642 -14.90 -75.09 39.95
CA LEU A 642 -16.13 -75.75 40.40
C LEU A 642 -17.38 -74.87 40.27
N LYS A 643 -17.29 -73.54 40.35
CA LYS A 643 -18.43 -72.65 40.02
C LYS A 643 -18.74 -72.63 38.52
N ARG A 644 -17.76 -72.89 37.63
CA ARG A 644 -18.02 -73.17 36.20
C ARG A 644 -18.84 -74.46 35.98
N THR A 645 -18.87 -75.37 36.95
CA THR A 645 -19.71 -76.57 36.92
C THR A 645 -21.05 -76.36 37.63
N LEU A 646 -21.05 -75.84 38.86
CA LEU A 646 -22.24 -75.84 39.73
C LEU A 646 -23.27 -74.73 39.44
N GLN A 647 -22.86 -73.52 39.04
CA GLN A 647 -23.83 -72.48 38.67
C GLN A 647 -24.19 -72.47 37.17
N LYS A 648 -23.96 -73.60 36.50
CA LYS A 648 -24.73 -73.98 35.31
C LYS A 648 -26.17 -74.40 35.64
N GLU A 649 -26.53 -74.58 36.92
CA GLU A 649 -27.78 -75.25 37.30
C GLU A 649 -28.88 -74.35 37.92
N LEU A 650 -28.56 -73.33 38.73
CA LEU A 650 -29.55 -72.52 39.50
C LEU A 650 -29.21 -70.99 39.49
N LYS A 651 -30.00 -69.98 39.05
CA LYS A 651 -31.46 -69.66 39.02
C LYS A 651 -32.07 -69.42 40.43
N LEU A 652 -32.82 -68.33 40.76
CA LEU A 652 -33.47 -67.19 40.04
C LEU A 652 -33.84 -65.99 40.99
N LYS A 653 -33.86 -64.72 40.50
CA LYS A 653 -34.63 -63.47 40.91
C LYS A 653 -34.72 -63.02 42.41
N PRO A 654 -35.29 -61.84 42.81
CA PRO A 654 -35.94 -60.68 42.12
C PRO A 654 -35.01 -59.40 42.01
N GLU A 655 -35.30 -58.21 41.44
CA GLU A 655 -36.46 -57.24 41.40
C GLU A 655 -36.73 -56.48 42.73
N SER A 656 -37.07 -55.18 42.83
CA SER A 656 -37.17 -54.02 41.88
C SER A 656 -37.25 -52.67 42.67
N GLU A 657 -37.22 -51.50 41.99
CA GLU A 657 -37.72 -50.15 42.45
C GLU A 657 -37.05 -49.48 43.70
N ALA A 658 -37.20 -48.19 44.07
CA ALA A 658 -37.73 -46.89 43.53
C ALA A 658 -37.29 -45.75 44.53
N ASP A 659 -37.43 -44.41 44.38
CA ASP A 659 -37.56 -43.40 43.29
C ASP A 659 -37.35 -41.97 43.95
N CYS A 660 -37.55 -40.86 43.23
CA CYS A 660 -37.59 -39.43 43.65
C CYS A 660 -36.23 -38.74 43.91
N ARG A 661 -35.91 -37.51 43.44
CA ARG A 661 -36.59 -36.18 43.33
C ARG A 661 -36.67 -35.40 44.67
N PRO A 662 -36.62 -34.04 44.71
CA PRO A 662 -36.14 -33.06 43.70
C PRO A 662 -35.33 -31.83 44.27
N GLN A 663 -34.92 -30.93 43.35
CA GLN A 663 -34.73 -29.45 43.46
C GLN A 663 -33.90 -28.73 44.57
N GLU A 664 -33.03 -27.84 44.06
CA GLU A 664 -32.67 -26.47 44.50
C GLU A 664 -32.02 -26.13 45.86
N ASN A 665 -30.73 -25.76 45.76
CA ASN A 665 -30.11 -24.49 46.23
C ASN A 665 -30.51 -23.89 47.60
N ARG A 666 -29.60 -23.94 48.58
CA ARG A 666 -28.71 -22.80 48.92
C ARG A 666 -27.67 -23.08 50.02
N GLY A 667 -26.39 -22.81 49.72
CA GLY A 667 -25.33 -22.47 50.70
C GLY A 667 -24.85 -23.57 51.67
N GLU A 668 -23.66 -23.48 52.28
CA GLU A 668 -22.47 -22.67 51.99
C GLU A 668 -21.19 -23.45 52.36
N ARG A 669 -20.13 -23.22 51.57
CA ARG A 669 -18.67 -23.14 51.88
C ARG A 669 -17.99 -24.11 52.88
N GLN A 670 -16.77 -24.60 52.63
CA GLN A 670 -15.86 -24.31 51.50
C GLN A 670 -14.87 -25.43 51.14
N ASP A 671 -14.45 -25.37 49.88
CA ASP A 671 -13.25 -25.89 49.24
C ASP A 671 -11.96 -25.09 49.60
N ASP A 672 -10.73 -25.54 49.31
CA ASP A 672 -10.34 -26.68 48.45
C ASP A 672 -9.15 -27.53 48.97
N ARG A 673 -7.90 -27.10 48.74
CA ARG A 673 -6.70 -27.99 48.61
C ARG A 673 -5.37 -27.23 48.83
N PRO A 674 -4.22 -27.92 49.00
CA PRO A 674 -3.34 -28.38 47.89
C PRO A 674 -2.74 -29.81 48.17
N ASN A 675 -1.69 -30.38 47.55
CA ASN A 675 -0.72 -29.96 46.51
C ASN A 675 -0.04 -31.19 45.82
N GLN A 676 0.65 -30.98 44.67
CA GLN A 676 1.89 -31.66 44.19
C GLN A 676 1.98 -33.23 44.02
N ASP A 677 2.74 -33.83 43.08
CA ASP A 677 3.38 -33.35 41.83
C ASP A 677 3.79 -34.49 40.83
N THR A 678 4.09 -34.14 39.57
CA THR A 678 4.98 -34.78 38.54
C THR A 678 4.80 -36.21 37.92
N ALA A 679 4.86 -36.24 36.56
CA ALA A 679 5.65 -37.12 35.64
C ALA A 679 5.43 -38.67 35.52
N ALA A 680 5.71 -39.38 34.38
CA ALA A 680 5.87 -39.05 32.94
C ALA A 680 6.05 -40.33 32.03
N THR A 681 6.10 -40.17 30.68
CA THR A 681 6.75 -41.04 29.63
C THR A 681 5.86 -41.87 28.67
N ALA A 682 6.32 -42.08 27.41
CA ALA A 682 5.68 -42.74 26.23
C ALA A 682 6.58 -43.91 25.67
N PRO A 683 6.53 -44.49 24.42
CA PRO A 683 5.80 -44.20 23.15
C PRO A 683 5.17 -45.43 22.38
N GLY A 684 4.75 -45.28 21.10
CA GLY A 684 4.16 -46.32 20.17
C GLY A 684 5.13 -46.79 19.04
N PRO A 685 4.74 -47.09 17.75
CA PRO A 685 3.40 -47.23 17.07
C PRO A 685 3.28 -48.36 15.95
N GLY A 686 2.19 -48.40 15.13
CA GLY A 686 1.97 -49.24 13.90
C GLY A 686 0.72 -50.16 13.94
N PRO A 687 0.02 -50.63 12.85
CA PRO A 687 0.55 -51.25 11.60
C PRO A 687 -0.29 -51.29 10.24
N VAL A 688 0.32 -51.80 9.13
CA VAL A 688 -0.16 -52.54 7.88
C VAL A 688 -1.29 -52.07 6.89
N THR A 689 -1.29 -52.65 5.66
CA THR A 689 -2.06 -52.26 4.44
C THR A 689 -2.54 -53.42 3.52
N PRO A 690 -3.37 -53.10 2.48
CA PRO A 690 -3.48 -53.81 1.16
C PRO A 690 -2.35 -53.36 0.16
N ASN A 691 -2.35 -53.47 -1.20
CA ASN A 691 -3.35 -53.77 -2.25
C ASN A 691 -2.71 -54.25 -3.60
N THR A 692 -3.52 -54.68 -4.60
CA THR A 692 -3.12 -55.20 -5.95
C THR A 692 -4.14 -54.74 -7.03
N THR A 693 -3.82 -54.32 -8.27
CA THR A 693 -3.34 -55.10 -9.45
C THR A 693 -2.82 -54.18 -10.57
N VAL A 694 -1.95 -54.68 -11.48
CA VAL A 694 -1.27 -53.91 -12.55
C VAL A 694 -1.66 -54.37 -13.96
N ILE A 695 -1.73 -53.44 -14.93
CA ILE A 695 -1.60 -53.71 -16.38
C ILE A 695 -0.65 -52.66 -16.98
N ASN A 696 0.29 -53.09 -17.83
CA ASN A 696 1.27 -52.20 -18.46
C ASN A 696 0.63 -51.19 -19.43
N SER A 697 0.94 -49.90 -19.22
CA SER A 697 0.71 -48.82 -20.19
C SER A 697 1.88 -47.82 -20.29
N ALA A 698 2.99 -48.07 -19.57
CA ALA A 698 4.08 -47.12 -19.30
C ALA A 698 4.65 -46.40 -20.55
N ASP A 699 5.16 -47.11 -21.56
CA ASP A 699 5.85 -46.46 -22.70
C ASP A 699 5.00 -45.44 -23.49
N LEU A 700 3.68 -45.64 -23.54
CA LEU A 700 2.72 -44.69 -24.14
C LEU A 700 2.20 -43.65 -23.14
N THR A 701 2.38 -43.90 -21.84
CA THR A 701 2.09 -42.94 -20.77
C THR A 701 3.28 -41.99 -20.59
N ASP A 702 4.53 -42.44 -20.46
CA ASP A 702 5.72 -41.58 -20.38
C ASP A 702 5.82 -40.63 -21.58
N THR A 703 5.64 -41.14 -22.80
CA THR A 703 5.64 -40.28 -24.00
C THR A 703 4.44 -39.33 -24.07
N ARG A 704 3.34 -39.60 -23.36
CA ARG A 704 2.23 -38.64 -23.18
C ARG A 704 2.45 -37.69 -22.02
N GLU A 705 3.04 -38.12 -20.91
CA GLU A 705 3.26 -37.32 -19.70
C GLU A 705 4.42 -36.36 -19.88
N ILE A 706 5.50 -36.75 -20.57
CA ILE A 706 6.52 -35.81 -21.06
C ILE A 706 5.87 -34.75 -21.97
N ASN A 707 4.97 -35.15 -22.87
CA ASN A 707 4.23 -34.20 -23.71
C ASN A 707 3.24 -33.34 -22.90
N PHE A 708 2.57 -33.86 -21.88
CA PHE A 708 1.63 -33.11 -21.04
C PHE A 708 2.35 -32.18 -20.05
N GLU A 709 3.51 -32.55 -19.54
CA GLU A 709 4.32 -31.70 -18.67
C GLU A 709 5.03 -30.61 -19.48
N TYR A 710 5.54 -30.93 -20.68
CA TYR A 710 6.05 -29.94 -21.61
C TYR A 710 4.93 -29.02 -22.12
N LEU A 711 3.74 -29.55 -22.45
CA LEU A 711 2.56 -28.76 -22.83
C LEU A 711 2.07 -27.90 -21.66
N LYS A 712 2.04 -28.41 -20.43
CA LYS A 712 1.73 -27.65 -19.21
C LYS A 712 2.73 -26.51 -19.03
N HIS A 713 4.02 -26.75 -19.26
CA HIS A 713 5.05 -25.72 -19.21
C HIS A 713 4.90 -24.69 -20.35
N VAL A 714 4.55 -25.14 -21.56
CA VAL A 714 4.29 -24.28 -22.73
C VAL A 714 3.01 -23.45 -22.55
N VAL A 715 1.94 -24.00 -21.97
CA VAL A 715 0.69 -23.28 -21.66
C VAL A 715 0.90 -22.30 -20.51
N LEU A 716 1.61 -22.69 -19.46
CA LEU A 716 1.96 -21.81 -18.34
C LEU A 716 2.86 -20.66 -18.83
N LYS A 717 3.85 -20.96 -19.69
CA LYS A 717 4.69 -19.95 -20.32
C LYS A 717 3.89 -19.07 -21.27
N PHE A 718 3.01 -19.62 -22.11
CA PHE A 718 2.14 -18.87 -23.01
C PHE A 718 1.29 -17.85 -22.22
N MET A 719 0.61 -18.30 -21.16
CA MET A 719 -0.16 -17.43 -20.26
C MET A 719 0.68 -16.40 -19.48
N SER A 720 2.02 -16.56 -19.45
CA SER A 720 2.96 -15.67 -18.74
C SER A 720 3.91 -14.92 -19.69
N SER A 721 3.72 -15.03 -21.01
CA SER A 721 4.65 -14.55 -22.03
C SER A 721 4.21 -13.23 -22.66
N ARG A 722 5.16 -12.48 -23.21
CA ARG A 722 4.89 -11.24 -23.94
C ARG A 722 4.38 -11.56 -25.35
N GLU A 723 3.58 -10.67 -25.90
CA GLU A 723 2.84 -10.84 -27.17
C GLU A 723 3.64 -11.54 -28.29
N ALA A 724 4.83 -11.03 -28.63
CA ALA A 724 5.67 -11.59 -29.70
C ALA A 724 6.18 -13.03 -29.44
N GLU A 725 6.32 -13.44 -28.18
CA GLU A 725 6.63 -14.82 -27.80
C GLU A 725 5.37 -15.70 -27.83
N ALA A 726 4.23 -15.15 -27.41
CA ALA A 726 2.96 -15.84 -27.34
C ALA A 726 2.50 -16.37 -28.72
N TYR A 727 2.67 -15.60 -29.81
CA TYR A 727 2.42 -16.08 -31.19
C TYR A 727 3.33 -17.25 -31.60
N GLN A 728 4.60 -17.25 -31.16
CA GLN A 728 5.54 -18.33 -31.46
C GLN A 728 5.15 -19.61 -30.70
N LEU A 729 4.67 -19.46 -29.47
CA LEU A 729 4.13 -20.55 -28.66
C LEU A 729 2.81 -21.10 -29.23
N ILE A 730 1.89 -20.26 -29.72
CA ILE A 730 0.68 -20.71 -30.47
C ILE A 730 1.09 -21.61 -31.64
N ARG A 731 2.09 -21.19 -32.42
CA ARG A 731 2.57 -21.95 -33.59
C ARG A 731 3.22 -23.28 -33.19
N ALA A 732 3.96 -23.31 -32.08
CA ALA A 732 4.53 -24.55 -31.53
C ALA A 732 3.45 -25.51 -31.01
N VAL A 733 2.47 -25.01 -30.25
CA VAL A 733 1.33 -25.80 -29.75
C VAL A 733 0.49 -26.34 -30.90
N SER A 734 0.26 -25.54 -31.96
CA SER A 734 -0.54 -25.96 -33.11
C SER A 734 0.13 -27.09 -33.90
N VAL A 735 1.46 -27.13 -33.98
CA VAL A 735 2.21 -28.26 -34.56
C VAL A 735 2.19 -29.49 -33.63
N LEU A 736 2.38 -29.31 -32.32
CA LEU A 736 2.42 -30.40 -31.33
C LEU A 736 1.06 -31.09 -31.15
N LEU A 737 -0.03 -30.32 -31.08
CA LEU A 737 -1.41 -30.80 -30.91
C LEU A 737 -2.16 -30.99 -32.23
N ARG A 738 -1.54 -30.68 -33.37
CA ARG A 738 -2.12 -30.76 -34.73
C ARG A 738 -3.43 -29.97 -34.88
N PHE A 739 -3.45 -28.75 -34.36
CA PHE A 739 -4.57 -27.84 -34.60
C PHE A 739 -4.74 -27.55 -36.10
N THR A 740 -5.99 -27.43 -36.53
CA THR A 740 -6.32 -26.86 -37.83
C THR A 740 -5.91 -25.39 -37.89
N ARG A 741 -5.78 -24.82 -39.10
CA ARG A 741 -5.49 -23.39 -39.26
C ARG A 741 -6.59 -22.52 -38.64
N GLU A 742 -7.83 -22.99 -38.68
CA GLU A 742 -8.99 -22.31 -38.10
C GLU A 742 -8.91 -22.24 -36.57
N GLU A 743 -8.41 -23.30 -35.91
CA GLU A 743 -8.14 -23.31 -34.46
C GLU A 743 -6.90 -22.48 -34.09
N GLU A 744 -5.83 -22.53 -34.89
CA GLU A 744 -4.63 -21.70 -34.71
C GLU A 744 -4.98 -20.20 -34.82
N ASP A 745 -5.76 -19.81 -35.82
CA ASP A 745 -6.15 -18.41 -36.06
C ASP A 745 -7.23 -17.94 -35.07
N LEU A 746 -8.12 -18.82 -34.59
CA LEU A 746 -9.03 -18.51 -33.49
C LEU A 746 -8.27 -18.21 -32.18
N LEU A 747 -7.17 -18.92 -31.91
CA LEU A 747 -6.31 -18.64 -30.75
C LEU A 747 -5.56 -17.32 -30.88
N LYS A 748 -5.09 -16.94 -32.09
CA LYS A 748 -4.52 -15.62 -32.36
C LYS A 748 -5.54 -14.51 -32.12
N GLN A 749 -6.72 -14.59 -32.73
CA GLN A 749 -7.82 -13.63 -32.53
C GLN A 749 -8.28 -13.56 -31.08
N THR A 750 -8.21 -14.66 -30.32
CA THR A 750 -8.54 -14.67 -28.89
C THR A 750 -7.45 -14.01 -28.04
N LEU A 751 -6.17 -14.10 -28.44
CA LEU A 751 -5.06 -13.40 -27.82
C LEU A 751 -5.14 -11.89 -28.12
N GLU A 752 -5.33 -11.51 -29.39
CA GLU A 752 -5.55 -10.13 -29.85
C GLU A 752 -6.74 -9.49 -29.11
N TYR A 753 -7.87 -10.18 -29.02
CA TYR A 753 -9.03 -9.75 -28.24
C TYR A 753 -8.68 -9.52 -26.76
N LYS A 754 -7.94 -10.44 -26.13
CA LYS A 754 -7.59 -10.33 -24.70
C LYS A 754 -6.59 -9.21 -24.38
N MET A 755 -5.84 -8.73 -25.38
CA MET A 755 -4.87 -7.64 -25.22
C MET A 755 -5.37 -6.30 -25.79
N SER A 756 -6.54 -6.29 -26.46
CA SER A 756 -7.16 -5.08 -27.03
C SER A 756 -8.30 -4.57 -26.16
N TRP A 757 -8.15 -3.34 -25.65
CA TRP A 757 -9.14 -2.65 -24.80
C TRP A 757 -10.53 -2.50 -25.47
N PHE A 758 -10.59 -2.53 -26.80
CA PHE A 758 -11.81 -2.34 -27.60
C PHE A 758 -12.15 -3.55 -28.51
N GLY A 759 -11.56 -4.71 -28.24
CA GLY A 759 -11.85 -5.93 -29.00
C GLY A 759 -13.27 -6.45 -28.77
N SER A 760 -13.83 -7.14 -29.77
CA SER A 760 -15.03 -7.98 -29.61
C SER A 760 -14.62 -9.44 -29.47
N LYS A 761 -15.19 -10.19 -28.52
CA LYS A 761 -14.80 -11.60 -28.28
C LYS A 761 -15.06 -12.44 -29.53
N PRO A 762 -14.06 -13.13 -30.11
CA PRO A 762 -14.26 -13.93 -31.32
C PRO A 762 -15.24 -15.07 -31.06
N ALA A 763 -16.26 -15.17 -31.91
CA ALA A 763 -17.31 -16.18 -31.80
C ALA A 763 -16.83 -17.53 -32.37
N PRO A 764 -16.92 -18.65 -31.62
CA PRO A 764 -16.47 -19.95 -32.09
C PRO A 764 -17.40 -20.47 -33.20
N LYS A 765 -16.90 -20.46 -34.44
CA LYS A 765 -17.63 -21.00 -35.60
C LYS A 765 -17.60 -22.52 -35.61
N GLY A 766 -18.63 -23.14 -35.03
CA GLY A 766 -19.11 -24.46 -35.45
C GLY A 766 -18.26 -25.69 -35.08
N ILE A 767 -17.87 -25.85 -33.82
CA ILE A 767 -17.48 -27.18 -33.30
C ILE A 767 -18.73 -27.87 -32.73
N ALA A 768 -19.15 -28.97 -33.37
CA ALA A 768 -20.35 -29.71 -32.97
C ALA A 768 -20.13 -30.44 -31.63
N ARG A 769 -20.94 -30.11 -30.61
CA ARG A 769 -21.05 -30.92 -29.38
C ARG A 769 -21.92 -32.15 -29.64
N PRO A 770 -21.53 -33.35 -29.19
CA PRO A 770 -22.45 -34.46 -29.03
C PRO A 770 -23.55 -34.09 -28.02
N SER A 771 -24.82 -34.26 -28.41
CA SER A 771 -25.97 -33.90 -27.58
C SER A 771 -26.10 -34.82 -26.36
N ILE A 772 -26.17 -34.23 -25.15
CA ILE A 772 -26.65 -34.90 -23.95
C ILE A 772 -27.69 -33.99 -23.28
N SER A 773 -28.93 -34.48 -23.23
CA SER A 773 -30.05 -34.07 -22.38
C SER A 773 -30.33 -32.58 -22.18
N GLY A 774 -31.39 -32.08 -22.83
CA GLY A 774 -32.13 -30.92 -22.38
C GLY A 774 -33.61 -31.04 -22.77
N ALA A 775 -34.51 -31.00 -21.77
CA ALA A 775 -35.95 -30.67 -21.91
C ALA A 775 -36.65 -30.70 -20.54
N THR A 776 -36.79 -29.54 -19.90
CA THR A 776 -37.92 -29.22 -19.01
C THR A 776 -38.10 -27.70 -19.02
N ASP A 777 -39.27 -27.25 -19.47
CA ASP A 777 -39.55 -25.83 -19.75
C ASP A 777 -40.20 -25.09 -18.56
N HIS A 778 -40.21 -23.75 -18.67
CA HIS A 778 -40.95 -22.81 -17.81
C HIS A 778 -40.43 -22.73 -16.34
N TRP A 779 -40.57 -21.62 -15.63
CA TRP A 779 -41.84 -21.00 -15.17
C TRP A 779 -41.88 -19.46 -15.30
N SER A 780 -43.05 -18.91 -14.93
CA SER A 780 -43.40 -17.48 -14.93
C SER A 780 -42.78 -16.69 -13.78
#